data_AF-A0A2V7UC88-F1
#
_entry.id   AF-A0A2V7UC88-F1
#
_cell.length_a   1.000
_cell.length_b   1.000
_cell.length_c   1.000
_cell.angle_alpha   90.00
_cell.angle_beta   90.00
_cell.angle_gamma   90.00
#
_symmetry.space_group_name_H-M   'P 1'
#
loop_
_entity.id
_entity.type
_entity.pdbx_description
1 polymer ?
#
loop_
_entity_poly.entity_id
_entity_poly.type
_entity_poly.pdbx_seq_one_letter_code
_entity_poly.pdbx_strand_id
1 'polypeptide(L)'
;MSERAAKHTNRLIGATSPYLLQHAHNPVDWFPWGEEALARAREQGKPILLSIGYSACHWCHVMERESFEDEAIADLMNRHFVSIKVDREERPDLDDVYMAATLAMNQGQGGWPMTVFLTPDQEPFFAGTYFPPEDRWGRPGFATVLERIAELWAKDRESVKEQGAQLAEYLRENAQAAPGGAVGEEALRAAAEQLGREFDAQWGGFGPAPKFPPSAGLSLLLRVHRRFGDESALEMVRKTLDAMARGGMYDQVGGGFARYSTDARWLVPHFEKMLYDNAQLARAYLEGFQATGEDLYRRVAAETLDYVRREMTDRAGGFYSATDADSEGEEGKFFVWTPAEVRDAMGPGDGELARRFCAYYDVTEAGNWEGKSIPNAPRPLEEVARELGITAAELERSLADARARAYAARQKRVAPSLDDKVLTAWNGLMISAFAEGFRALGDARYLAAARQAADFLLTALRRPDGRLLRTWRAGRAHLDAYLEDYAFLAEALVDLYEAGGAPKYLDEAAALADRIREDFAAEEGGFFSTARGHESLIVRPREGHDGAIPSANAAAAMALARLSYHLDRPDLREEAVRAVRAWGKPIGRQPRSFAKGLAVVDFLLEGPVELALVGTAGEAGFDALRREIGPRYLPNRIVAHHDPAAGEARSPLLRGKALVGGRAALYVCRGYACQRPVTDPAKVSEALDTSRRADPAADGTPAAVGAARLAGAATEEATSAYARRHRAGDSGHGPLGRTGLVGSRIGFGGYRVDDETPEHGEALRRALLAGCNLIDTSTNYTDGGSETLIGEVLSDLVRQGRLRREEVIVVSKIGYVQGANLERAQGREAEGRPFPEMVKYGEGVWHCMHPEFLADQLPRSLARLQLEALDVCLLHNPEYFLSDAHERSEGKLERRREEFYRRLQAAFAWLESEVAAGRLRAYGVSSNTCTRSADDPEFTSLARMLAAAEAGGGSGHHFRVLQLPMNLLESGAALEKNNGSGLDRTVLEHAAEHGIAVLVNRPLNAIAGEGMLRLASVSAGTQEVDIDAQFAIVAALESEFRRDIAARLQTSEGSVPPENLFRWSADLQDAAVHVRGLDHWQALESQRILPRLLQVVQVLDQGLTGRIGETWQAWRSRYLPELHKLLAELRRQAAVKSQEATAGIAAALDPLLPAARREESLSRKALWV
;
A
#
# COMPACT_ATOMS: atom_id res chain seq x y z
N MET A 1 32.29 -42.33 1.86
CA MET A 1 32.08 -42.97 3.18
C MET A 1 31.21 -44.20 2.99
N SER A 2 31.47 -45.27 3.73
CA SER A 2 30.66 -46.49 3.77
C SER A 2 29.20 -46.15 4.07
N GLU A 3 28.26 -46.55 3.19
CA GLU A 3 26.81 -46.52 3.45
C GLU A 3 26.51 -47.35 4.72
N ARG A 4 26.35 -46.67 5.85
CA ARG A 4 25.54 -47.22 6.96
C ARG A 4 24.09 -47.10 6.49
N ALA A 5 23.36 -48.21 6.45
CA ALA A 5 21.92 -48.19 6.17
C ALA A 5 21.23 -47.22 7.14
N ALA A 6 20.45 -46.28 6.61
CA ALA A 6 19.69 -45.33 7.41
C ALA A 6 18.74 -46.10 8.35
N LYS A 7 18.72 -45.75 9.64
CA LYS A 7 17.94 -46.45 10.67
C LYS A 7 16.43 -46.28 10.48
N HIS A 8 16.02 -45.13 9.97
CA HIS A 8 14.64 -44.74 9.71
C HIS A 8 14.49 -44.20 8.28
N THR A 9 13.28 -44.29 7.72
CA THR A 9 12.92 -43.65 6.45
C THR A 9 11.43 -43.34 6.48
N ASN A 10 11.09 -42.06 6.27
CA ASN A 10 9.72 -41.57 6.24
C ASN A 10 9.28 -41.22 4.81
N ARG A 11 8.11 -40.60 4.66
CA ARG A 11 7.48 -40.34 3.34
C ARG A 11 8.18 -39.25 2.53
N LEU A 12 9.01 -38.41 3.16
CA LEU A 12 9.72 -37.33 2.47
C LEU A 12 10.76 -37.84 1.48
N ILE A 13 11.15 -39.13 1.53
CA ILE A 13 12.06 -39.75 0.55
C ILE A 13 11.53 -39.68 -0.90
N GLY A 14 10.23 -39.50 -1.08
CA GLY A 14 9.58 -39.31 -2.39
C GLY A 14 9.48 -37.86 -2.86
N ALA A 15 9.91 -36.90 -2.03
CA ALA A 15 9.91 -35.48 -2.37
C ALA A 15 11.06 -35.13 -3.33
N THR A 16 10.97 -33.97 -3.98
CA THR A 16 12.08 -33.42 -4.79
C THR A 16 12.83 -32.32 -4.06
N SER A 17 12.17 -31.59 -3.15
CA SER A 17 12.81 -30.51 -2.39
C SER A 17 14.05 -31.01 -1.62
N PRO A 18 15.23 -30.37 -1.78
CA PRO A 18 16.39 -30.67 -0.96
C PRO A 18 16.11 -30.53 0.55
N TYR A 19 15.31 -29.55 0.95
CA TYR A 19 14.92 -29.34 2.34
C TYR A 19 14.11 -30.53 2.89
N LEU A 20 13.11 -31.00 2.14
CA LEU A 20 12.31 -32.15 2.58
C LEU A 20 13.13 -33.45 2.59
N LEU A 21 13.98 -33.64 1.58
CA LEU A 21 14.83 -34.83 1.47
C LEU A 21 15.86 -34.92 2.61
N GLN A 22 16.34 -33.78 3.13
CA GLN A 22 17.21 -33.74 4.29
C GLN A 22 16.57 -34.41 5.51
N HIS A 23 15.25 -34.24 5.69
CA HIS A 23 14.49 -34.79 6.81
C HIS A 23 13.95 -36.22 6.55
N ALA A 24 14.25 -36.83 5.41
CA ALA A 24 13.66 -38.12 4.99
C ALA A 24 14.06 -39.30 5.87
N HIS A 25 15.15 -39.17 6.63
CA HIS A 25 15.69 -40.23 7.48
C HIS A 25 15.54 -39.96 8.98
N ASN A 26 14.79 -38.91 9.35
CA ASN A 26 14.52 -38.60 10.76
C ASN A 26 13.59 -39.66 11.37
N PRO A 27 13.71 -39.94 12.69
CA PRO A 27 12.81 -40.85 13.41
C PRO A 27 11.35 -40.36 13.44
N VAL A 28 11.12 -39.05 13.24
CA VAL A 28 9.77 -38.50 13.07
C VAL A 28 9.13 -39.02 11.77
N ASP A 29 7.90 -39.49 11.85
CA ASP A 29 7.08 -39.93 10.71
C ASP A 29 6.53 -38.72 9.93
N TRP A 30 7.43 -38.01 9.27
CA TRP A 30 7.08 -36.81 8.50
C TRP A 30 6.23 -37.15 7.27
N PHE A 31 5.21 -36.33 7.07
CA PHE A 31 4.44 -36.25 5.84
C PHE A 31 4.80 -34.98 5.06
N PRO A 32 4.83 -35.02 3.72
CA PRO A 32 4.68 -33.80 2.94
C PRO A 32 3.25 -33.26 3.13
N TRP A 33 3.05 -31.96 2.93
CA TRP A 33 1.70 -31.41 2.89
C TRP A 33 0.91 -31.99 1.72
N GLY A 34 -0.29 -32.50 2.00
CA GLY A 34 -1.21 -33.03 0.99
C GLY A 34 -2.31 -33.90 1.59
N GLU A 35 -3.20 -34.40 0.73
CA GLU A 35 -4.43 -35.08 1.17
C GLU A 35 -4.17 -36.33 2.03
N GLU A 36 -3.07 -37.05 1.82
CA GLU A 36 -2.72 -38.21 2.68
C GLU A 36 -2.57 -37.80 4.15
N ALA A 37 -1.84 -36.72 4.42
CA ALA A 37 -1.60 -36.23 5.78
C ALA A 37 -2.87 -35.62 6.39
N LEU A 38 -3.58 -34.81 5.60
CA LEU A 38 -4.79 -34.11 6.03
C LEU A 38 -5.94 -35.09 6.32
N ALA A 39 -6.16 -36.08 5.46
CA ALA A 39 -7.15 -37.13 5.69
C ALA A 39 -6.80 -37.96 6.93
N ARG A 40 -5.52 -38.31 7.12
CA ARG A 40 -5.06 -39.05 8.30
C ARG A 40 -5.30 -38.28 9.59
N ALA A 41 -5.07 -36.96 9.61
CA ALA A 41 -5.36 -36.12 10.77
C ALA A 41 -6.86 -36.13 11.12
N ARG A 42 -7.73 -36.02 10.11
CA ARG A 42 -9.19 -36.09 10.26
C ARG A 42 -9.66 -37.45 10.75
N GLU A 43 -9.23 -38.54 10.11
CA GLU A 43 -9.62 -39.90 10.45
C GLU A 43 -9.19 -40.31 11.86
N GLN A 44 -7.98 -39.88 12.28
CA GLN A 44 -7.47 -40.19 13.62
C GLN A 44 -7.92 -39.19 14.69
N GLY A 45 -8.52 -38.06 14.30
CA GLY A 45 -8.88 -36.97 15.20
C GLY A 45 -7.67 -36.40 15.96
N LYS A 46 -6.49 -36.40 15.33
CA LYS A 46 -5.23 -35.91 15.90
C LYS A 46 -4.89 -34.51 15.38
N PRO A 47 -4.31 -33.63 16.22
CA PRO A 47 -3.82 -32.33 15.77
C PRO A 47 -2.66 -32.52 14.77
N ILE A 48 -2.50 -31.54 13.89
CA ILE A 48 -1.39 -31.47 12.95
C ILE A 48 -0.26 -30.69 13.63
N LEU A 49 0.97 -31.19 13.54
CA LEU A 49 2.17 -30.43 13.83
C LEU A 49 2.81 -30.05 12.50
N LEU A 50 2.67 -28.79 12.11
CA LEU A 50 3.19 -28.23 10.88
C LEU A 50 4.56 -27.58 11.15
N SER A 51 5.59 -28.02 10.44
CA SER A 51 6.92 -27.39 10.47
C SER A 51 7.28 -26.87 9.08
N ILE A 52 7.45 -25.55 8.97
CA ILE A 52 7.80 -24.85 7.72
C ILE A 52 9.24 -24.31 7.81
N GLY A 53 10.02 -24.50 6.74
CA GLY A 53 11.39 -24.00 6.62
C GLY A 53 11.90 -24.07 5.18
N TYR A 54 13.21 -23.96 5.00
CA TYR A 54 13.91 -24.06 3.71
C TYR A 54 15.36 -24.52 3.92
N SER A 55 16.02 -24.95 2.85
CA SER A 55 17.31 -25.66 2.87
C SER A 55 18.47 -24.83 3.43
N ALA A 56 18.50 -23.52 3.23
CA ALA A 56 19.58 -22.65 3.72
C ALA A 56 19.34 -22.11 5.16
N CYS A 57 18.23 -22.47 5.80
CA CYS A 57 17.86 -21.96 7.12
C CYS A 57 18.70 -22.59 8.25
N HIS A 58 19.62 -21.82 8.83
CA HIS A 58 20.48 -22.28 9.94
C HIS A 58 19.68 -22.86 11.13
N TRP A 59 18.72 -22.11 11.67
CA TRP A 59 17.92 -22.55 12.82
C TRP A 59 17.05 -23.78 12.51
N CYS A 60 16.72 -24.02 11.25
CA CYS A 60 16.00 -25.21 10.82
C CYS A 60 16.90 -26.46 10.96
N HIS A 61 18.19 -26.34 10.61
CA HIS A 61 19.20 -27.39 10.81
C HIS A 61 19.56 -27.61 12.28
N VAL A 62 19.56 -26.54 13.08
CA VAL A 62 19.72 -26.66 14.54
C VAL A 62 18.55 -27.43 15.14
N MET A 63 17.31 -27.03 14.82
CA MET A 63 16.12 -27.71 15.32
C MET A 63 16.01 -29.16 14.85
N GLU A 64 16.47 -29.47 13.64
CA GLU A 64 16.60 -30.85 13.18
C GLU A 64 17.52 -31.67 14.08
N ARG A 65 18.77 -31.25 14.21
CA ARG A 65 19.81 -31.99 14.95
C ARG A 65 19.48 -32.13 16.43
N GLU A 66 18.94 -31.08 17.03
CA GLU A 66 18.66 -31.07 18.46
C GLU A 66 17.33 -31.74 18.83
N SER A 67 16.31 -31.66 17.96
CA SER A 67 14.95 -32.07 18.33
C SER A 67 14.35 -33.14 17.41
N PHE A 68 14.47 -33.03 16.08
CA PHE A 68 13.82 -33.97 15.16
C PHE A 68 14.59 -35.29 14.97
N GLU A 69 15.90 -35.31 15.27
CA GLU A 69 16.73 -36.53 15.30
C GLU A 69 16.67 -37.26 16.65
N ASP A 70 16.17 -36.62 17.71
CA ASP A 70 16.02 -37.24 19.02
C ASP A 70 14.85 -38.24 19.04
N GLU A 71 15.15 -39.50 19.36
CA GLU A 71 14.17 -40.60 19.34
C GLU A 71 13.03 -40.40 20.35
N ALA A 72 13.30 -39.80 21.52
CA ALA A 72 12.27 -39.61 22.55
C ALA A 72 11.30 -38.49 22.15
N ILE A 73 11.81 -37.40 21.59
CA ILE A 73 10.98 -36.31 21.03
C ILE A 73 10.18 -36.83 19.83
N ALA A 74 10.81 -37.59 18.93
CA ALA A 74 10.13 -38.16 17.77
C ALA A 74 9.01 -39.12 18.17
N ASP A 75 9.20 -39.94 19.20
CA ASP A 75 8.16 -40.82 19.74
C ASP A 75 6.95 -40.04 20.28
N LEU A 76 7.17 -38.89 20.94
CA LEU A 76 6.10 -37.99 21.38
C LEU A 76 5.33 -37.42 20.17
N MET A 77 6.07 -36.92 19.16
CA MET A 77 5.48 -36.39 17.93
C MET A 77 4.61 -37.43 17.22
N ASN A 78 5.18 -38.61 16.95
CA ASN A 78 4.52 -39.69 16.23
C ASN A 78 3.29 -40.25 16.96
N ARG A 79 3.30 -40.23 18.30
CA ARG A 79 2.18 -40.69 19.11
C ARG A 79 1.00 -39.72 19.05
N HIS A 80 1.27 -38.43 19.21
CA HIS A 80 0.22 -37.44 19.49
C HIS A 80 -0.22 -36.62 18.27
N PHE A 81 0.60 -36.50 17.24
CA PHE A 81 0.39 -35.58 16.12
C PHE A 81 0.45 -36.28 14.77
N VAL A 82 -0.11 -35.64 13.75
CA VAL A 82 0.27 -35.88 12.35
C VAL A 82 1.30 -34.80 11.98
N SER A 83 2.56 -35.20 11.86
CA SER A 83 3.67 -34.29 11.64
C SER A 83 3.86 -34.01 10.14
N ILE A 84 3.70 -32.75 9.74
CA ILE A 84 3.82 -32.31 8.34
C ILE A 84 5.01 -31.37 8.19
N LYS A 85 5.85 -31.64 7.19
CA LYS A 85 7.02 -30.82 6.84
C LYS A 85 6.78 -30.10 5.51
N VAL A 86 7.09 -28.81 5.47
CA VAL A 86 6.85 -27.95 4.29
C VAL A 86 8.09 -27.14 3.96
N ASP A 87 8.45 -27.14 2.68
CA ASP A 87 9.41 -26.20 2.11
C ASP A 87 8.67 -24.92 1.69
N ARG A 88 8.96 -23.80 2.33
CA ARG A 88 8.32 -22.50 2.01
C ARG A 88 8.59 -22.06 0.58
N GLU A 89 9.72 -22.47 0.00
CA GLU A 89 10.07 -22.12 -1.38
C GLU A 89 9.20 -22.86 -2.39
N GLU A 90 8.66 -24.03 -2.05
CA GLU A 90 7.71 -24.78 -2.87
C GLU A 90 6.25 -24.45 -2.53
N ARG A 91 5.95 -24.01 -1.29
CA ARG A 91 4.60 -23.70 -0.80
C ARG A 91 4.55 -22.34 -0.06
N PRO A 92 4.75 -21.22 -0.77
CA PRO A 92 4.68 -19.88 -0.17
C PRO A 92 3.27 -19.57 0.38
N ASP A 93 2.22 -20.14 -0.20
CA ASP A 93 0.84 -19.99 0.29
C ASP A 93 0.64 -20.47 1.73
N LEU A 94 1.23 -21.62 2.07
CA LEU A 94 1.19 -22.16 3.44
C LEU A 94 2.05 -21.29 4.37
N ASP A 95 3.21 -20.86 3.90
CA ASP A 95 4.12 -19.98 4.64
C ASP A 95 3.43 -18.66 5.01
N ASP A 96 2.81 -17.98 4.04
CA ASP A 96 2.12 -16.70 4.25
C ASP A 96 0.97 -16.83 5.26
N VAL A 97 0.11 -17.82 5.07
CA VAL A 97 -1.07 -18.04 5.93
C VAL A 97 -0.66 -18.34 7.37
N TYR A 98 0.31 -19.23 7.57
CA TYR A 98 0.71 -19.64 8.91
C TYR A 98 1.72 -18.70 9.56
N MET A 99 2.46 -17.91 8.78
CA MET A 99 3.25 -16.78 9.31
C MET A 99 2.32 -15.68 9.81
N ALA A 100 1.26 -15.34 9.08
CA ALA A 100 0.26 -14.38 9.54
C ALA A 100 -0.40 -14.85 10.86
N ALA A 101 -0.73 -16.14 10.97
CA ALA A 101 -1.22 -16.72 12.22
C ALA A 101 -0.19 -16.62 13.36
N THR A 102 1.08 -16.93 13.07
CA THR A 102 2.17 -16.89 14.05
C THR A 102 2.39 -15.46 14.56
N LEU A 103 2.43 -14.47 13.68
CA LEU A 103 2.56 -13.07 14.05
C LEU A 103 1.37 -12.60 14.91
N ALA A 104 0.15 -13.02 14.57
CA ALA A 104 -1.05 -12.71 15.35
C ALA A 104 -1.00 -13.30 16.77
N MET A 105 -0.50 -14.54 16.92
CA MET A 105 -0.36 -15.19 18.24
C MET A 105 0.81 -14.63 19.07
N ASN A 106 1.91 -14.25 18.42
CA ASN A 106 3.19 -13.96 19.08
C ASN A 106 3.54 -12.47 19.10
N GLN A 107 2.54 -11.58 19.20
CA GLN A 107 2.75 -10.13 19.35
C GLN A 107 3.60 -9.53 18.22
N GLY A 108 3.39 -9.98 16.98
CA GLY A 108 4.14 -9.53 15.80
C GLY A 108 5.52 -10.17 15.65
N GLN A 109 5.85 -11.20 16.45
CA GLN A 109 7.09 -11.96 16.28
C GLN A 109 6.84 -13.24 15.47
N GLY A 110 7.73 -13.50 14.52
CA GLY A 110 7.67 -14.67 13.64
C GLY A 110 9.05 -15.00 13.09
N GLY A 111 9.15 -16.08 12.33
CA GLY A 111 10.40 -16.50 11.70
C GLY A 111 10.50 -18.01 11.50
N TRP A 112 11.57 -18.43 10.86
CA TRP A 112 11.84 -19.85 10.56
C TRP A 112 12.94 -20.41 11.48
N PRO A 113 12.88 -21.69 11.89
CA PRO A 113 11.84 -22.68 11.58
C PRO A 113 10.52 -22.27 12.22
N MET A 114 9.43 -22.43 11.47
CA MET A 114 8.08 -22.12 11.96
C MET A 114 7.41 -23.42 12.38
N THR A 115 6.96 -23.49 13.64
CA THR A 115 6.32 -24.67 14.23
C THR A 115 4.91 -24.30 14.68
N VAL A 116 3.90 -24.84 13.99
CA VAL A 116 2.50 -24.48 14.18
C VAL A 116 1.68 -25.73 14.48
N PHE A 117 0.79 -25.65 15.46
CA PHE A 117 -0.15 -26.70 15.80
C PHE A 117 -1.53 -26.34 15.29
N LEU A 118 -2.09 -27.22 14.47
CA LEU A 118 -3.37 -27.03 13.79
C LEU A 118 -4.39 -28.07 14.23
N THR A 119 -5.66 -27.70 14.18
CA THR A 119 -6.76 -28.68 14.23
C THR A 119 -6.71 -29.57 12.98
N PRO A 120 -7.40 -30.74 12.96
CA PRO A 120 -7.56 -31.53 11.74
C PRO A 120 -8.19 -30.77 10.56
N ASP A 121 -8.87 -29.65 10.86
CA ASP A 121 -9.49 -28.74 9.91
C ASP A 121 -8.55 -27.59 9.49
N GLN A 122 -7.25 -27.71 9.80
CA GLN A 122 -6.15 -26.81 9.42
C GLN A 122 -6.11 -25.46 10.14
N GLU A 123 -6.98 -25.25 11.14
CA GLU A 123 -7.07 -24.01 11.90
C GLU A 123 -5.94 -23.93 12.94
N PRO A 124 -5.12 -22.87 12.94
CA PRO A 124 -4.00 -22.73 13.87
C PRO A 124 -4.51 -22.36 15.26
N PHE A 125 -4.01 -23.04 16.29
CA PHE A 125 -4.35 -22.73 17.68
C PHE A 125 -3.13 -22.51 18.60
N PHE A 126 -1.92 -22.87 18.14
CA PHE A 126 -0.67 -22.53 18.82
C PHE A 126 0.46 -22.44 17.80
N ALA A 127 1.40 -21.49 17.97
CA ALA A 127 2.50 -21.28 17.06
C ALA A 127 3.77 -20.80 17.79
N GLY A 128 4.92 -21.23 17.30
CA GLY A 128 6.22 -20.71 17.73
C GLY A 128 7.25 -20.88 16.63
N THR A 129 8.47 -20.43 16.91
CA THR A 129 9.60 -20.58 15.98
C THR A 129 10.47 -21.77 16.40
N TYR A 130 11.64 -21.49 16.95
CA TYR A 130 12.55 -22.48 17.52
C TYR A 130 12.14 -22.87 18.95
N PHE A 131 12.08 -24.18 19.21
CA PHE A 131 11.94 -24.74 20.55
C PHE A 131 13.17 -25.59 20.90
N PRO A 132 13.88 -25.30 22.01
CA PRO A 132 15.02 -26.10 22.44
C PRO A 132 14.56 -27.51 22.85
N PRO A 133 15.42 -28.54 22.81
CA PRO A 133 15.02 -29.90 23.19
C PRO A 133 14.61 -30.00 24.67
N GLU A 134 15.26 -29.22 25.54
CA GLU A 134 15.00 -29.17 27.00
C GLU A 134 14.58 -27.77 27.45
N ASP A 135 13.90 -27.68 28.60
CA ASP A 135 13.55 -26.43 29.27
C ASP A 135 14.81 -25.60 29.59
N ARG A 136 15.07 -24.56 28.80
CA ARG A 136 16.26 -23.69 28.92
C ARG A 136 15.93 -22.25 28.54
N TRP A 137 16.75 -21.32 29.03
CA TRP A 137 16.61 -19.87 28.79
C TRP A 137 15.24 -19.27 29.17
N GLY A 138 14.58 -19.86 30.17
CA GLY A 138 13.26 -19.42 30.62
C GLY A 138 12.13 -19.75 29.63
N ARG A 139 12.36 -20.67 28.68
CA ARG A 139 11.37 -21.15 27.73
C ARG A 139 11.16 -22.66 27.90
N PRO A 140 9.94 -23.18 27.72
CA PRO A 140 9.71 -24.62 27.74
C PRO A 140 10.43 -25.28 26.57
N GLY A 141 10.99 -26.45 26.82
CA GLY A 141 11.56 -27.34 25.82
C GLY A 141 10.47 -27.95 24.95
N PHE A 142 10.87 -28.48 23.80
CA PHE A 142 9.95 -28.97 22.79
C PHE A 142 9.14 -30.16 23.29
N ALA A 143 9.76 -31.08 24.06
CA ALA A 143 9.04 -32.16 24.72
C ALA A 143 7.91 -31.65 25.64
N THR A 144 8.21 -30.66 26.49
CA THR A 144 7.24 -30.02 27.39
C THR A 144 6.08 -29.38 26.61
N VAL A 145 6.37 -28.70 25.50
CA VAL A 145 5.36 -28.11 24.62
C VAL A 145 4.48 -29.21 24.00
N LEU A 146 5.08 -30.27 23.44
CA LEU A 146 4.37 -31.39 22.81
C LEU A 146 3.41 -32.07 23.79
N GLU A 147 3.88 -32.38 24.99
CA GLU A 147 3.05 -32.99 26.04
C GLU A 147 1.89 -32.08 26.44
N ARG A 148 2.16 -30.78 26.63
CA ARG A 148 1.13 -29.82 27.04
C ARG A 148 0.04 -29.65 25.98
N ILE A 149 0.41 -29.59 24.71
CA ILE A 149 -0.54 -29.52 23.61
C ILE A 149 -1.35 -30.82 23.50
N ALA A 150 -0.70 -31.97 23.65
CA ALA A 150 -1.38 -33.27 23.62
C ALA A 150 -2.39 -33.41 24.77
N GLU A 151 -2.05 -32.96 25.98
CA GLU A 151 -2.97 -32.93 27.11
C GLU A 151 -4.16 -31.99 26.88
N LEU A 152 -3.89 -30.78 26.34
CA LEU A 152 -4.91 -29.81 26.03
C LEU A 152 -5.90 -30.36 24.99
N TRP A 153 -5.40 -30.99 23.92
CA TRP A 153 -6.23 -31.62 22.89
C TRP A 153 -7.06 -32.80 23.42
N ALA A 154 -6.54 -33.55 24.39
CA ALA A 154 -7.25 -34.68 24.98
C ALA A 154 -8.34 -34.25 25.97
N LYS A 155 -8.11 -33.17 26.73
CA LYS A 155 -9.00 -32.72 27.82
C LYS A 155 -10.01 -31.66 27.38
N ASP A 156 -9.67 -30.80 26.42
CA ASP A 156 -10.44 -29.60 26.09
C ASP A 156 -10.47 -29.31 24.57
N ARG A 157 -10.75 -30.34 23.78
CA ARG A 157 -10.74 -30.28 22.32
C ARG A 157 -11.64 -29.20 21.72
N GLU A 158 -12.84 -29.03 22.27
CA GLU A 158 -13.81 -28.08 21.71
C GLU A 158 -13.36 -26.63 21.92
N SER A 159 -12.77 -26.30 23.07
CA SER A 159 -12.15 -24.99 23.32
C SER A 159 -11.00 -24.70 22.35
N VAL A 160 -10.16 -25.71 22.06
CA VAL A 160 -9.07 -25.56 21.08
C VAL A 160 -9.61 -25.27 19.68
N LYS A 161 -10.67 -25.97 19.26
CA LYS A 161 -11.34 -25.72 17.97
C LYS A 161 -11.96 -24.33 17.92
N GLU A 162 -12.62 -23.90 18.99
CA GLU A 162 -13.21 -22.56 19.06
C GLU A 162 -12.14 -21.47 18.93
N GLN A 163 -11.00 -21.61 19.63
CA GLN A 163 -9.86 -20.69 19.49
C GLN A 163 -9.28 -20.68 18.08
N GLY A 164 -9.12 -21.86 17.46
CA GLY A 164 -8.66 -21.99 16.08
C GLY A 164 -9.60 -21.30 15.08
N ALA A 165 -10.91 -21.53 15.21
CA ALA A 165 -11.93 -20.92 14.36
C ALA A 165 -11.98 -19.39 14.52
N GLN A 166 -11.87 -18.88 15.75
CA GLN A 166 -11.81 -17.43 16.03
C GLN A 166 -10.59 -16.79 15.37
N LEU A 167 -9.42 -17.43 15.45
CA LEU A 167 -8.22 -16.91 14.78
C LEU A 167 -8.35 -17.00 13.26
N ALA A 168 -8.91 -18.09 12.73
CA ALA A 168 -9.13 -18.23 11.29
C ALA A 168 -10.10 -17.15 10.76
N GLU A 169 -11.15 -16.79 11.52
CA GLU A 169 -12.04 -15.67 11.20
C GLU A 169 -11.29 -14.34 11.21
N TYR A 170 -10.52 -14.06 12.27
CA TYR A 170 -9.69 -12.86 12.36
C TYR A 170 -8.73 -12.74 11.18
N LEU A 171 -8.08 -13.83 10.75
CA LEU A 171 -7.19 -13.81 9.60
C LEU A 171 -7.96 -13.59 8.29
N ARG A 172 -9.18 -14.13 8.14
CA ARG A 172 -10.04 -13.90 6.97
C ARG A 172 -10.50 -12.45 6.88
N GLU A 173 -10.88 -11.83 8.00
CA GLU A 173 -11.26 -10.42 8.07
C GLU A 173 -10.07 -9.49 7.74
N ASN A 174 -8.87 -9.78 8.25
CA ASN A 174 -7.68 -8.97 7.98
C ASN A 174 -7.06 -9.21 6.59
N ALA A 175 -7.31 -10.36 5.96
CA ALA A 175 -6.85 -10.65 4.61
C ALA A 175 -7.71 -9.95 3.53
N GLN A 176 -8.89 -9.43 3.89
CA GLN A 176 -9.68 -8.58 3.00
C GLN A 176 -9.01 -7.20 2.92
N ALA A 177 -8.71 -6.75 1.69
CA ALA A 177 -8.17 -5.41 1.50
C ALA A 177 -9.21 -4.36 1.89
N ALA A 178 -8.80 -3.35 2.66
CA ALA A 178 -9.62 -2.18 2.92
C ALA A 178 -10.00 -1.48 1.59
N PRO A 179 -11.15 -0.79 1.51
CA PRO A 179 -11.52 0.01 0.35
C PRO A 179 -10.35 0.92 -0.06
N GLY A 180 -10.07 0.94 -1.36
CA GLY A 180 -8.85 1.51 -1.92
C GLY A 180 -8.69 3.01 -1.63
N GLY A 181 -7.47 3.50 -1.83
CA GLY A 181 -7.14 4.93 -1.71
C GLY A 181 -6.44 5.45 -2.97
N ALA A 182 -6.59 6.74 -3.26
CA ALA A 182 -5.79 7.38 -4.30
C ALA A 182 -4.33 7.43 -3.86
N VAL A 183 -3.41 6.98 -4.71
CA VAL A 183 -1.97 7.07 -4.47
C VAL A 183 -1.36 8.01 -5.49
N GLY A 184 -0.63 9.02 -5.03
CA GLY A 184 -0.02 10.02 -5.90
C GLY A 184 1.44 10.29 -5.58
N GLU A 185 1.96 11.36 -6.16
CA GLU A 185 3.35 11.80 -5.97
C GLU A 185 3.75 12.00 -4.51
N GLU A 186 2.80 12.40 -3.65
CA GLU A 186 3.02 12.58 -2.22
C GLU A 186 3.50 11.27 -1.56
N ALA A 187 3.01 10.11 -1.99
CA ALA A 187 3.45 8.81 -1.44
C ALA A 187 4.90 8.45 -1.83
N LEU A 188 5.34 8.86 -3.03
CA LEU A 188 6.73 8.69 -3.48
C LEU A 188 7.68 9.52 -2.61
N ARG A 189 7.32 10.78 -2.31
CA ARG A 189 8.11 11.66 -1.43
C ARG A 189 8.12 11.14 0.01
N ALA A 190 6.96 10.75 0.54
CA ALA A 190 6.85 10.21 1.89
C ALA A 190 7.67 8.92 2.07
N ALA A 191 7.77 8.06 1.04
CA ALA A 191 8.64 6.89 1.07
C ALA A 191 10.13 7.28 1.17
N ALA A 192 10.58 8.25 0.38
CA ALA A 192 11.95 8.74 0.40
C ALA A 192 12.30 9.39 1.74
N GLU A 193 11.40 10.18 2.32
CA GLU A 193 11.55 10.77 3.65
C GLU A 193 11.63 9.70 4.75
N GLN A 194 10.79 8.65 4.68
CA GLN A 194 10.87 7.53 5.61
C GLN A 194 12.21 6.79 5.52
N LEU A 195 12.68 6.49 4.31
CA LEU A 195 13.99 5.89 4.09
C LEU A 195 15.12 6.80 4.59
N GLY A 196 15.03 8.11 4.36
CA GLY A 196 15.99 9.10 4.86
C GLY A 196 16.13 9.12 6.37
N ARG A 197 15.05 8.86 7.12
CA ARG A 197 15.10 8.78 8.60
C ARG A 197 15.81 7.53 9.13
N GLU A 198 15.80 6.44 8.37
CA GLU A 198 16.45 5.18 8.76
C GLU A 198 17.86 5.02 8.16
N PHE A 199 18.27 5.94 7.28
CA PHE A 199 19.51 5.85 6.53
C PHE A 199 20.77 5.93 7.42
N ASP A 200 21.67 4.96 7.25
CA ASP A 200 22.98 4.97 7.89
C ASP A 200 23.98 5.77 7.02
N ALA A 201 24.20 7.03 7.37
CA ALA A 201 25.14 7.89 6.65
C ALA A 201 26.62 7.42 6.72
N GLN A 202 26.98 6.60 7.70
CA GLN A 202 28.36 6.13 7.87
C GLN A 202 28.64 4.94 6.96
N TRP A 203 27.76 3.95 6.95
CA TRP A 203 27.98 2.65 6.29
C TRP A 203 26.98 2.36 5.15
N GLY A 204 26.04 3.25 4.87
CA GLY A 204 24.96 2.99 3.91
C GLY A 204 23.99 1.92 4.40
N GLY A 205 22.88 1.75 3.68
CA GLY A 205 21.75 0.93 4.11
C GLY A 205 20.78 1.66 5.03
N PHE A 206 19.80 0.92 5.53
CA PHE A 206 18.74 1.44 6.38
C PHE A 206 18.61 0.57 7.63
N GLY A 207 18.54 1.22 8.79
CA GLY A 207 18.43 0.55 10.09
C GLY A 207 19.76 -0.02 10.64
N PRO A 208 19.71 -0.63 11.84
CA PRO A 208 20.86 -1.22 12.51
C PRO A 208 21.23 -2.61 11.95
N ALA A 209 22.24 -3.25 12.55
CA ALA A 209 22.57 -4.65 12.26
C ALA A 209 21.54 -5.63 12.86
N PRO A 210 21.26 -6.78 12.22
CA PRO A 210 21.78 -7.22 10.91
C PRO A 210 21.19 -6.39 9.75
N LYS A 211 21.98 -6.20 8.69
CA LYS A 211 21.59 -5.39 7.52
C LYS A 211 21.26 -6.25 6.31
N PHE A 212 20.07 -6.04 5.76
CA PHE A 212 19.60 -6.66 4.51
C PHE A 212 19.71 -5.68 3.33
N PRO A 213 20.06 -6.15 2.12
CA PRO A 213 20.18 -5.30 0.94
C PRO A 213 18.82 -4.71 0.51
N PRO A 214 18.65 -3.38 0.49
CA PRO A 214 17.34 -2.75 0.28
C PRO A 214 17.01 -2.53 -1.20
N SER A 215 17.16 -3.55 -2.05
CA SER A 215 17.14 -3.42 -3.52
C SER A 215 15.92 -2.65 -4.08
N ALA A 216 14.71 -2.98 -3.62
CA ALA A 216 13.49 -2.28 -4.04
C ALA A 216 13.48 -0.81 -3.60
N GLY A 217 13.94 -0.53 -2.38
CA GLY A 217 14.10 0.83 -1.85
C GLY A 217 15.11 1.66 -2.64
N LEU A 218 16.24 1.06 -3.06
CA LEU A 218 17.24 1.73 -3.90
C LEU A 218 16.67 2.09 -5.29
N SER A 219 15.93 1.17 -5.92
CA SER A 219 15.26 1.43 -7.19
C SER A 219 14.23 2.57 -7.07
N LEU A 220 13.46 2.60 -5.97
CA LEU A 220 12.53 3.68 -5.68
C LEU A 220 13.24 5.03 -5.52
N LEU A 221 14.34 5.08 -4.75
CA LEU A 221 15.10 6.31 -4.55
C LEU A 221 15.68 6.85 -5.87
N LEU A 222 16.14 5.98 -6.78
CA LEU A 222 16.56 6.40 -8.11
C LEU A 222 15.41 7.01 -8.93
N ARG A 223 14.19 6.48 -8.80
CA ARG A 223 12.98 7.07 -9.42
C ARG A 223 12.61 8.41 -8.82
N VAL A 224 12.70 8.55 -7.50
CA VAL A 224 12.47 9.81 -6.76
C VAL A 224 13.49 10.86 -7.19
N HIS A 225 14.78 10.52 -7.22
CA HIS A 225 15.84 11.38 -7.73
C HIS A 225 15.54 11.86 -9.16
N ARG A 226 15.24 10.92 -10.07
CA ARG A 226 14.92 11.25 -11.47
C ARG A 226 13.68 12.12 -11.60
N ARG A 227 12.60 11.83 -10.85
CA ARG A 227 11.32 12.52 -10.96
C ARG A 227 11.36 13.93 -10.35
N PHE A 228 12.00 14.06 -9.19
CA PHE A 228 11.93 15.29 -8.38
C PHE A 228 13.24 16.06 -8.29
N GLY A 229 14.34 15.55 -8.87
CA GLY A 229 15.67 16.15 -8.73
C GLY A 229 16.23 16.04 -7.31
N ASP A 230 15.81 15.02 -6.54
CA ASP A 230 16.23 14.84 -5.15
C ASP A 230 17.66 14.26 -5.09
N GLU A 231 18.64 15.10 -4.81
CA GLU A 231 20.05 14.70 -4.66
C GLU A 231 20.29 13.86 -3.40
N SER A 232 19.50 14.05 -2.34
CA SER A 232 19.64 13.26 -1.11
C SER A 232 19.25 11.79 -1.35
N ALA A 233 18.23 11.56 -2.18
CA ALA A 233 17.85 10.23 -2.63
C ALA A 233 18.99 9.53 -3.39
N LEU A 234 19.70 10.26 -4.27
CA LEU A 234 20.84 9.72 -5.00
C LEU A 234 22.04 9.43 -4.09
N GLU A 235 22.31 10.31 -3.12
CA GLU A 235 23.38 10.11 -2.13
C GLU A 235 23.17 8.82 -1.33
N MET A 236 21.95 8.59 -0.85
CA MET A 236 21.59 7.36 -0.13
C MET A 236 21.86 6.11 -0.97
N VAL A 237 21.50 6.15 -2.26
CA VAL A 237 21.74 5.04 -3.20
C VAL A 237 23.24 4.80 -3.38
N ARG A 238 23.99 5.84 -3.73
CA ARG A 238 25.44 5.74 -3.99
C ARG A 238 26.18 5.19 -2.78
N LYS A 239 25.91 5.75 -1.59
CA LYS A 239 26.55 5.32 -0.35
C LYS A 239 26.27 3.85 -0.02
N THR A 240 25.03 3.41 -0.23
CA THR A 240 24.62 2.03 0.04
C THR A 240 25.25 1.05 -0.96
N LEU A 241 25.18 1.35 -2.26
CA LEU A 241 25.82 0.52 -3.30
C LEU A 241 27.35 0.45 -3.12
N ASP A 242 28.00 1.58 -2.83
CA ASP A 242 29.45 1.61 -2.60
C ASP A 242 29.85 0.74 -1.40
N ALA A 243 29.10 0.85 -0.29
CA ALA A 243 29.41 0.11 0.93
C ALA A 243 29.19 -1.40 0.76
N MET A 244 28.09 -1.82 0.12
CA MET A 244 27.83 -3.23 -0.17
C MET A 244 28.88 -3.82 -1.12
N ALA A 245 29.23 -3.10 -2.20
CA ALA A 245 30.22 -3.54 -3.19
C ALA A 245 31.63 -3.69 -2.60
N ARG A 246 31.97 -2.86 -1.61
CA ARG A 246 33.27 -2.88 -0.91
C ARG A 246 33.26 -3.77 0.33
N GLY A 247 32.10 -4.19 0.80
CA GLY A 247 31.94 -5.06 1.96
C GLY A 247 32.34 -6.51 1.69
N GLY A 248 32.31 -7.33 2.73
CA GLY A 248 32.48 -8.78 2.64
C GLY A 248 31.21 -9.51 2.20
N MET A 249 30.06 -8.82 2.17
CA MET A 249 28.82 -9.37 1.61
C MET A 249 28.87 -9.57 0.09
N TYR A 250 29.70 -8.78 -0.60
CA TYR A 250 30.02 -8.99 -2.00
C TYR A 250 31.23 -9.90 -2.10
N ASP A 251 31.10 -11.03 -2.79
CA ASP A 251 32.22 -11.95 -2.95
C ASP A 251 33.29 -11.34 -3.87
N GLN A 252 34.31 -10.74 -3.26
CA GLN A 252 35.39 -10.04 -3.96
C GLN A 252 36.21 -10.93 -4.90
N VAL A 253 36.08 -12.26 -4.81
CA VAL A 253 36.86 -13.23 -5.61
C VAL A 253 36.01 -13.83 -6.73
N GLY A 254 34.78 -14.26 -6.43
CA GLY A 254 33.89 -14.94 -7.39
C GLY A 254 32.71 -14.12 -7.90
N GLY A 255 32.43 -12.96 -7.30
CA GLY A 255 31.22 -12.20 -7.59
C GLY A 255 29.96 -12.79 -6.97
N GLY A 256 28.86 -12.05 -7.11
CA GLY A 256 27.61 -12.34 -6.44
C GLY A 256 27.60 -11.93 -4.97
N PHE A 257 26.40 -11.83 -4.42
CA PHE A 257 26.14 -11.34 -3.08
C PHE A 257 25.66 -12.46 -2.16
N ALA A 258 26.14 -12.42 -0.93
CA ALA A 258 25.52 -13.07 0.19
C ALA A 258 24.20 -12.37 0.55
N ARG A 259 23.28 -13.08 1.21
CA ARG A 259 21.92 -12.59 1.48
C ARG A 259 21.89 -11.35 2.36
N TYR A 260 22.65 -11.33 3.45
CA TYR A 260 22.67 -10.21 4.39
C TYR A 260 23.98 -10.14 5.17
N SER A 261 24.20 -9.00 5.82
CA SER A 261 25.33 -8.79 6.72
C SER A 261 24.88 -8.87 8.17
N THR A 262 25.58 -9.65 8.99
CA THR A 262 25.33 -9.74 10.43
C THR A 262 25.81 -8.49 11.17
N ASP A 263 26.70 -7.71 10.56
CA ASP A 263 27.20 -6.44 11.10
C ASP A 263 26.72 -5.22 10.30
N ALA A 264 26.85 -4.02 10.89
CA ALA A 264 26.40 -2.77 10.28
C ALA A 264 27.29 -2.28 9.12
N ARG A 265 28.48 -2.86 8.94
CA ARG A 265 29.52 -2.38 8.01
C ARG A 265 29.49 -3.10 6.67
N TRP A 266 28.57 -4.04 6.50
CA TRP A 266 28.53 -4.95 5.34
C TRP A 266 29.74 -5.89 5.26
N LEU A 267 30.44 -6.10 6.39
CA LEU A 267 31.68 -6.88 6.43
C LEU A 267 31.42 -8.36 6.61
N VAL A 268 30.60 -8.74 7.60
CA VAL A 268 30.42 -10.14 8.00
C VAL A 268 29.12 -10.66 7.40
N PRO A 269 29.14 -11.39 6.27
CA PRO A 269 27.93 -11.94 5.69
C PRO A 269 27.40 -13.12 6.50
N HIS A 270 26.11 -13.41 6.34
CA HIS A 270 25.62 -14.78 6.40
C HIS A 270 25.83 -15.37 5.00
N PHE A 271 26.77 -16.31 4.85
CA PHE A 271 27.42 -16.62 3.55
C PHE A 271 26.52 -17.27 2.48
N GLU A 272 25.24 -17.53 2.80
CA GLU A 272 24.25 -18.03 1.86
C GLU A 272 24.05 -17.05 0.69
N LYS A 273 23.88 -17.57 -0.53
CA LYS A 273 23.58 -16.77 -1.72
C LYS A 273 22.26 -17.23 -2.34
N MET A 274 21.31 -16.31 -2.42
CA MET A 274 19.99 -16.58 -2.98
C MET A 274 19.88 -16.01 -4.40
N LEU A 275 19.17 -16.72 -5.29
CA LEU A 275 18.97 -16.28 -6.67
C LEU A 275 18.23 -14.93 -6.75
N TYR A 276 17.17 -14.76 -5.95
CA TYR A 276 16.35 -13.55 -5.98
C TYR A 276 17.09 -12.31 -5.46
N ASP A 277 17.99 -12.45 -4.47
CA ASP A 277 18.81 -11.34 -3.97
C ASP A 277 19.78 -10.88 -5.06
N ASN A 278 20.46 -11.84 -5.69
CA ASN A 278 21.41 -11.55 -6.78
C ASN A 278 20.71 -10.97 -8.02
N ALA A 279 19.49 -11.41 -8.35
CA ALA A 279 18.70 -10.81 -9.43
C ALA A 279 18.39 -9.34 -9.15
N GLN A 280 17.88 -9.05 -7.95
CA GLN A 280 17.49 -7.69 -7.56
C GLN A 280 18.69 -6.77 -7.40
N LEU A 281 19.79 -7.25 -6.82
CA LEU A 281 21.02 -6.46 -6.68
C LEU A 281 21.68 -6.19 -8.03
N ALA A 282 21.77 -7.18 -8.92
CA ALA A 282 22.26 -6.95 -10.28
C ALA A 282 21.47 -5.82 -10.96
N ARG A 283 20.13 -5.84 -10.85
CA ARG A 283 19.28 -4.76 -11.37
C ARG A 283 19.52 -3.41 -10.69
N ALA A 284 19.63 -3.36 -9.36
CA ALA A 284 19.90 -2.12 -8.63
C ALA A 284 21.26 -1.48 -9.02
N TYR A 285 22.31 -2.30 -9.22
CA TYR A 285 23.60 -1.82 -9.72
C TYR A 285 23.54 -1.38 -11.19
N LEU A 286 22.76 -2.05 -12.04
CA LEU A 286 22.54 -1.60 -13.42
C LEU A 286 21.82 -0.26 -13.47
N GLU A 287 20.76 -0.09 -12.66
CA GLU A 287 20.03 1.18 -12.54
C GLU A 287 20.92 2.29 -11.96
N GLY A 288 21.73 1.97 -10.94
CA GLY A 288 22.76 2.86 -10.40
C GLY A 288 23.76 3.29 -11.47
N PHE A 289 24.33 2.36 -12.24
CA PHE A 289 25.23 2.65 -13.36
C PHE A 289 24.56 3.57 -14.40
N GLN A 290 23.32 3.28 -14.78
CA GLN A 290 22.58 4.09 -15.74
C GLN A 290 22.29 5.51 -15.24
N ALA A 291 22.12 5.68 -13.93
CA ALA A 291 21.84 6.98 -13.32
C ALA A 291 23.10 7.82 -13.09
N THR A 292 24.23 7.20 -12.76
CA THR A 292 25.46 7.90 -12.34
C THR A 292 26.61 7.82 -13.34
N GLY A 293 26.65 6.80 -14.19
CA GLY A 293 27.80 6.48 -15.04
C GLY A 293 28.98 5.82 -14.31
N GLU A 294 28.83 5.43 -13.04
CA GLU A 294 29.92 4.88 -12.22
C GLU A 294 30.31 3.46 -12.65
N ASP A 295 31.56 3.28 -13.09
CA ASP A 295 32.07 2.00 -13.59
C ASP A 295 32.11 0.89 -12.53
N LEU A 296 32.20 1.24 -11.24
CA LEU A 296 32.10 0.27 -10.14
C LEU A 296 30.77 -0.49 -10.21
N TYR A 297 29.65 0.22 -10.42
CA TYR A 297 28.33 -0.38 -10.48
C TYR A 297 28.18 -1.27 -11.71
N ARG A 298 28.74 -0.83 -12.84
CA ARG A 298 28.84 -1.62 -14.06
C ARG A 298 29.54 -2.96 -13.83
N ARG A 299 30.71 -2.91 -13.16
CA ARG A 299 31.52 -4.10 -12.84
C ARG A 299 30.77 -5.05 -11.93
N VAL A 300 30.23 -4.56 -10.81
CA VAL A 300 29.54 -5.38 -9.82
C VAL A 300 28.29 -6.05 -10.40
N ALA A 301 27.52 -5.35 -11.22
CA ALA A 301 26.40 -5.95 -11.94
C ALA A 301 26.86 -7.08 -12.89
N ALA A 302 27.90 -6.83 -13.69
CA ALA A 302 28.43 -7.80 -14.64
C ALA A 302 28.98 -9.05 -13.94
N GLU A 303 29.76 -8.88 -12.87
CA GLU A 303 30.34 -9.96 -12.07
C GLU A 303 29.25 -10.78 -11.34
N THR A 304 28.16 -10.14 -10.90
CA THR A 304 27.00 -10.83 -10.32
C THR A 304 26.27 -11.70 -11.35
N LEU A 305 26.02 -11.17 -12.56
CA LEU A 305 25.42 -11.93 -13.66
C LEU A 305 26.34 -13.07 -14.14
N ASP A 306 27.65 -12.83 -14.19
CA ASP A 306 28.64 -13.85 -14.55
C ASP A 306 28.78 -14.94 -13.48
N TYR A 307 28.60 -14.63 -12.20
CA TYR A 307 28.48 -15.62 -11.11
C TYR A 307 27.29 -16.54 -11.36
N VAL A 308 26.09 -15.99 -11.59
CA VAL A 308 24.87 -16.79 -11.80
C VAL A 308 25.01 -17.69 -13.02
N ARG A 309 25.54 -17.17 -14.14
CA ARG A 309 25.75 -17.96 -15.37
C ARG A 309 26.76 -19.10 -15.16
N ARG A 310 27.74 -18.91 -14.28
CA ARG A 310 28.84 -19.86 -14.05
C ARG A 310 28.51 -20.92 -13.02
N GLU A 311 27.83 -20.55 -11.93
CA GLU A 311 27.67 -21.39 -10.73
C GLU A 311 26.21 -21.78 -10.45
N MET A 312 25.25 -20.99 -10.92
CA MET A 312 23.82 -21.14 -10.58
C MET A 312 22.96 -21.54 -11.78
N THR A 313 23.55 -22.07 -12.87
CA THR A 313 22.82 -22.38 -14.11
C THR A 313 22.81 -23.88 -14.39
N ASP A 314 21.62 -24.44 -14.57
CA ASP A 314 21.41 -25.82 -15.01
C ASP A 314 21.72 -25.98 -16.50
N ARG A 315 22.15 -27.18 -16.90
CA ARG A 315 22.41 -27.49 -18.32
C ARG A 315 21.17 -27.38 -19.20
N ALA A 316 19.98 -27.60 -18.64
CA ALA A 316 18.69 -27.44 -19.32
C ALA A 316 18.31 -25.96 -19.53
N GLY A 317 18.92 -25.03 -18.78
CA GLY A 317 18.79 -23.59 -18.98
C GLY A 317 18.22 -22.80 -17.80
N GLY A 318 17.55 -23.46 -16.85
CA GLY A 318 17.04 -22.81 -15.64
C GLY A 318 18.14 -22.42 -14.66
N PHE A 319 17.85 -21.47 -13.78
CA PHE A 319 18.72 -21.03 -12.69
C PHE A 319 18.32 -21.69 -11.37
N TYR A 320 19.32 -22.15 -10.63
CA TYR A 320 19.19 -22.77 -9.31
C TYR A 320 18.81 -21.76 -8.23
N SER A 321 18.18 -22.24 -7.16
CA SER A 321 17.56 -21.41 -6.12
C SER A 321 18.57 -20.75 -5.18
N ALA A 322 19.52 -21.51 -4.64
CA ALA A 322 20.44 -20.99 -3.61
C ALA A 322 21.72 -21.84 -3.45
N THR A 323 22.74 -21.24 -2.83
CA THR A 323 23.88 -21.98 -2.23
C THR A 323 23.91 -21.75 -0.72
N ASP A 324 24.16 -22.82 0.02
CA ASP A 324 24.27 -22.84 1.48
C ASP A 324 25.43 -21.95 1.99
N ALA A 325 25.36 -21.55 3.26
CA ALA A 325 26.42 -20.81 3.95
C ALA A 325 27.55 -21.74 4.44
N ASP A 326 27.21 -23.01 4.74
CA ASP A 326 28.12 -23.98 5.33
C ASP A 326 28.92 -24.76 4.27
N SER A 327 30.21 -24.99 4.55
CA SER A 327 31.03 -25.97 3.85
C SER A 327 31.81 -26.81 4.88
N GLU A 328 31.73 -28.13 4.74
CA GLU A 328 32.29 -29.09 5.72
C GLU A 328 31.73 -28.89 7.15
N GLY A 329 30.51 -28.36 7.28
CA GLY A 329 29.87 -28.07 8.57
C GLY A 329 30.39 -26.81 9.28
N GLU A 330 31.18 -25.98 8.59
CA GLU A 330 31.66 -24.68 9.06
C GLU A 330 31.15 -23.56 8.14
N GLU A 331 30.47 -22.57 8.70
CA GLU A 331 29.97 -21.41 7.95
C GLU A 331 31.14 -20.62 7.33
N GLY A 332 31.02 -20.21 6.06
CA GLY A 332 31.97 -19.29 5.44
C GLY A 332 33.35 -19.87 5.12
N LYS A 333 33.69 -21.09 5.54
CA LYS A 333 35.00 -21.76 5.35
C LYS A 333 35.48 -21.73 3.89
N PHE A 334 34.55 -21.86 2.95
CA PHE A 334 34.84 -21.81 1.52
C PHE A 334 35.37 -20.45 1.05
N PHE A 335 34.95 -19.35 1.70
CA PHE A 335 35.14 -17.97 1.22
C PHE A 335 36.29 -17.22 1.88
N VAL A 336 36.73 -17.63 3.07
CA VAL A 336 37.76 -16.93 3.86
C VAL A 336 39.20 -17.34 3.53
N TRP A 337 40.15 -16.45 3.80
CA TRP A 337 41.56 -16.60 3.43
C TRP A 337 42.53 -16.15 4.51
N THR A 338 43.68 -16.79 4.54
CA THR A 338 44.90 -16.34 5.24
C THR A 338 45.93 -15.82 4.23
N PRO A 339 46.89 -14.96 4.64
CA PRO A 339 47.96 -14.53 3.75
C PRO A 339 48.79 -15.69 3.17
N ALA A 340 48.92 -16.79 3.91
CA ALA A 340 49.59 -18.00 3.45
C ALA A 340 48.82 -18.66 2.29
N GLU A 341 47.51 -18.86 2.45
CA GLU A 341 46.67 -19.43 1.39
C GLU A 341 46.64 -18.54 0.13
N VAL A 342 46.67 -17.21 0.29
CA VAL A 342 46.78 -16.29 -0.85
C VAL A 342 48.11 -16.47 -1.58
N ARG A 343 49.24 -16.54 -0.86
CA ARG A 343 50.55 -16.79 -1.48
C ARG A 343 50.58 -18.11 -2.24
N ASP A 344 50.04 -19.16 -1.65
CA ASP A 344 49.97 -20.49 -2.27
C ASP A 344 49.07 -20.47 -3.52
N ALA A 345 47.98 -19.70 -3.50
CA ALA A 345 47.10 -19.52 -4.66
C ALA A 345 47.77 -18.76 -5.82
N MET A 346 48.66 -17.80 -5.55
CA MET A 346 49.36 -17.05 -6.60
C MET A 346 50.47 -17.89 -7.28
N GLY A 347 51.12 -18.79 -6.54
CA GLY A 347 52.17 -19.68 -7.04
C GLY A 347 53.60 -19.26 -6.64
N PRO A 348 54.58 -20.19 -6.75
CA PRO A 348 55.95 -19.96 -6.30
C PRO A 348 56.64 -18.89 -7.16
N GLY A 349 56.94 -17.72 -6.57
CA GLY A 349 57.60 -16.60 -7.22
C GLY A 349 56.80 -15.30 -7.25
N ASP A 350 55.48 -15.37 -7.08
CA ASP A 350 54.56 -14.22 -7.22
C ASP A 350 54.19 -13.58 -5.87
N GLY A 351 55.16 -13.47 -4.97
CA GLY A 351 54.96 -12.88 -3.63
C GLY A 351 54.47 -11.43 -3.66
N GLU A 352 54.82 -10.67 -4.70
CA GLU A 352 54.36 -9.30 -4.89
C GLU A 352 52.87 -9.24 -5.30
N LEU A 353 52.39 -10.20 -6.12
CA LEU A 353 50.97 -10.30 -6.46
C LEU A 353 50.13 -10.64 -5.23
N ALA A 354 50.60 -11.57 -4.40
CA ALA A 354 49.98 -11.91 -3.12
C ALA A 354 49.97 -10.72 -2.17
N ARG A 355 51.07 -9.96 -2.08
CA ARG A 355 51.15 -8.73 -1.26
C ARG A 355 50.12 -7.70 -1.71
N ARG A 356 49.98 -7.46 -3.02
CA ARG A 356 48.99 -6.53 -3.60
C ARG A 356 47.56 -6.97 -3.28
N PHE A 357 47.26 -8.27 -3.44
CA PHE A 357 45.97 -8.84 -3.08
C PHE A 357 45.65 -8.63 -1.60
N CYS A 358 46.56 -9.02 -0.70
CA CYS A 358 46.34 -8.88 0.74
C CYS A 358 46.18 -7.42 1.17
N ALA A 359 46.97 -6.49 0.60
CA ALA A 359 46.91 -5.07 0.94
C ALA A 359 45.59 -4.40 0.53
N TYR A 360 45.05 -4.79 -0.63
CA TYR A 360 43.77 -4.24 -1.11
C TYR A 360 42.58 -4.92 -0.42
N TYR A 361 42.65 -6.24 -0.25
CA TYR A 361 41.52 -7.04 0.25
C TYR A 361 41.48 -7.25 1.77
N ASP A 362 42.32 -6.53 2.54
CA ASP A 362 42.42 -6.62 4.00
C ASP A 362 42.66 -8.06 4.52
N VAL A 363 43.50 -8.82 3.80
CA VAL A 363 43.90 -10.17 4.22
C VAL A 363 45.12 -10.07 5.10
N THR A 364 44.93 -10.29 6.40
CA THR A 364 45.98 -10.10 7.43
C THR A 364 46.23 -11.38 8.22
N GLU A 365 47.37 -11.47 8.91
CA GLU A 365 47.70 -12.63 9.75
C GLU A 365 46.78 -12.76 10.97
N ALA A 366 46.21 -11.66 11.47
CA ALA A 366 45.24 -11.68 12.56
C ALA A 366 43.83 -12.08 12.10
N GLY A 367 43.54 -11.94 10.79
CA GLY A 367 42.21 -12.03 10.25
C GLY A 367 41.34 -10.82 10.57
N ASN A 368 40.20 -10.72 9.89
CA ASN A 368 39.13 -9.78 10.22
C ASN A 368 37.83 -10.49 10.66
N TRP A 369 37.82 -11.84 10.68
CA TRP A 369 36.73 -12.69 11.16
C TRP A 369 37.25 -14.08 11.55
N GLU A 370 37.03 -14.50 12.81
CA GLU A 370 37.39 -15.84 13.33
C GLU A 370 38.83 -16.31 13.04
N GLY A 371 39.80 -15.39 13.09
CA GLY A 371 41.22 -15.69 12.84
C GLY A 371 41.58 -15.88 11.36
N LYS A 372 40.64 -15.63 10.44
CA LYS A 372 40.85 -15.56 8.98
C LYS A 372 40.34 -14.23 8.45
N SER A 373 40.58 -13.93 7.18
CA SER A 373 40.03 -12.72 6.55
C SER A 373 38.93 -13.05 5.57
N ILE A 374 37.82 -12.33 5.70
CA ILE A 374 36.83 -12.12 4.65
C ILE A 374 37.41 -11.04 3.73
N PRO A 375 37.67 -11.33 2.45
CA PRO A 375 38.11 -10.31 1.50
C PRO A 375 37.08 -9.17 1.41
N ASN A 376 37.53 -7.93 1.63
CA ASN A 376 36.74 -6.70 1.56
C ASN A 376 37.59 -5.58 0.92
N ALA A 377 37.04 -4.43 0.57
CA ALA A 377 37.80 -3.30 -0.01
C ALA A 377 37.56 -1.98 0.77
N PRO A 378 38.01 -1.88 2.04
CA PRO A 378 37.66 -0.80 2.95
C PRO A 378 38.30 0.54 2.55
N ARG A 379 39.35 0.49 1.73
CA ARG A 379 40.10 1.66 1.26
C ARG A 379 39.96 1.84 -0.26
N PRO A 380 39.94 3.08 -0.77
CA PRO A 380 39.98 3.34 -2.21
C PRO A 380 41.19 2.69 -2.90
N LEU A 381 41.00 2.25 -4.15
CA LEU A 381 42.06 1.63 -4.96
C LEU A 381 43.27 2.55 -5.10
N GLU A 382 43.02 3.85 -5.26
CA GLU A 382 44.02 4.89 -5.45
C GLU A 382 44.89 5.09 -4.20
N GLU A 383 44.31 4.90 -3.02
CA GLU A 383 45.02 4.99 -1.74
C GLU A 383 45.98 3.82 -1.57
N VAL A 384 45.49 2.60 -1.78
CA VAL A 384 46.30 1.38 -1.68
C VAL A 384 47.39 1.35 -2.75
N ALA A 385 47.10 1.81 -3.97
CA ALA A 385 48.10 1.92 -5.04
C ALA A 385 49.25 2.86 -4.65
N ARG A 386 48.93 3.99 -4.01
CA ARG A 386 49.93 4.96 -3.52
C ARG A 386 50.83 4.36 -2.44
N GLU A 387 50.26 3.62 -1.49
CA GLU A 387 51.03 2.91 -0.45
C GLU A 387 51.96 1.83 -1.02
N LEU A 388 51.51 1.15 -2.08
CA LEU A 388 52.28 0.12 -2.77
C LEU A 388 53.29 0.70 -3.77
N GLY A 389 53.28 2.01 -4.02
CA GLY A 389 54.19 2.68 -4.94
C GLY A 389 53.91 2.40 -6.43
N ILE A 390 52.66 2.07 -6.78
CA ILE A 390 52.24 1.74 -8.15
C ILE A 390 51.05 2.61 -8.59
N THR A 391 50.71 2.56 -9.88
CA THR A 391 49.52 3.26 -10.39
C THR A 391 48.24 2.48 -10.09
N ALA A 392 47.11 3.18 -9.94
CA ALA A 392 45.80 2.55 -9.76
C ALA A 392 45.47 1.56 -10.90
N ALA A 393 45.78 1.92 -12.15
CA ALA A 393 45.59 1.04 -13.30
C ALA A 393 46.47 -0.21 -13.26
N GLU A 394 47.69 -0.13 -12.72
CA GLU A 394 48.55 -1.30 -12.50
C GLU A 394 48.02 -2.19 -11.38
N LEU A 395 47.55 -1.59 -10.27
CA LEU A 395 46.95 -2.33 -9.18
C LEU A 395 45.69 -3.07 -9.66
N GLU A 396 44.77 -2.43 -10.36
CA GLU A 396 43.55 -3.08 -10.89
C GLU A 396 43.89 -4.26 -11.82
N ARG A 397 44.86 -4.11 -12.73
CA ARG A 397 45.32 -5.23 -13.58
C ARG A 397 45.90 -6.38 -12.76
N SER A 398 46.68 -6.06 -11.73
CA SER A 398 47.25 -7.08 -10.83
C SER A 398 46.16 -7.79 -10.05
N LEU A 399 45.18 -7.05 -9.52
CA LEU A 399 44.07 -7.62 -8.76
C LEU A 399 43.17 -8.48 -9.65
N ALA A 400 42.98 -8.15 -10.92
CA ALA A 400 42.24 -9.00 -11.86
C ALA A 400 42.89 -10.39 -12.05
N ASP A 401 44.22 -10.45 -12.22
CA ASP A 401 44.96 -11.73 -12.26
C ASP A 401 44.88 -12.46 -10.92
N ALA A 402 45.10 -11.73 -9.82
CA ALA A 402 45.05 -12.31 -8.48
C ALA A 402 43.66 -12.90 -8.15
N ARG A 403 42.55 -12.21 -8.49
CA ARG A 403 41.19 -12.73 -8.34
C ARG A 403 40.99 -14.03 -9.12
N ALA A 404 41.44 -14.08 -10.38
CA ALA A 404 41.32 -15.28 -11.21
C ALA A 404 42.08 -16.48 -10.61
N ARG A 405 43.30 -16.26 -10.10
CA ARG A 405 44.10 -17.31 -9.42
C ARG A 405 43.51 -17.72 -8.09
N ALA A 406 43.07 -16.77 -7.26
CA ALA A 406 42.39 -17.03 -6.00
C ALA A 406 41.10 -17.84 -6.24
N TYR A 407 40.33 -17.50 -7.27
CA TYR A 407 39.13 -18.24 -7.65
C TYR A 407 39.47 -19.68 -8.08
N ALA A 408 40.47 -19.86 -8.94
CA ALA A 408 40.92 -21.20 -9.37
C ALA A 408 41.44 -22.06 -8.20
N ALA A 409 42.07 -21.45 -7.19
CA ALA A 409 42.44 -22.12 -5.95
C ALA A 409 41.21 -22.46 -5.10
N ARG A 410 40.24 -21.55 -4.98
CA ARG A 410 38.98 -21.76 -4.25
C ARG A 410 38.16 -22.92 -4.80
N GLN A 411 38.12 -23.09 -6.13
CA GLN A 411 37.40 -24.20 -6.78
C GLN A 411 37.92 -25.59 -6.41
N LYS A 412 39.10 -25.70 -5.77
CA LYS A 412 39.64 -26.98 -5.26
C LYS A 412 39.16 -27.29 -3.83
N ARG A 413 38.54 -26.34 -3.14
CA ARG A 413 37.94 -26.52 -1.82
C ARG A 413 36.59 -27.24 -1.96
N VAL A 414 36.10 -27.83 -0.87
CA VAL A 414 34.73 -28.38 -0.82
C VAL A 414 33.75 -27.21 -0.93
N ALA A 415 32.89 -27.23 -1.95
CA ALA A 415 31.89 -26.19 -2.15
C ALA A 415 30.72 -26.34 -1.17
N PRO A 416 30.04 -25.24 -0.80
CA PRO A 416 28.76 -25.31 -0.10
C PRO A 416 27.71 -26.10 -0.90
N SER A 417 26.73 -26.66 -0.20
CA SER A 417 25.63 -27.39 -0.82
C SER A 417 24.82 -26.46 -1.75
N LEU A 418 24.42 -26.98 -2.90
CA LEU A 418 23.62 -26.27 -3.89
C LEU A 418 22.15 -26.72 -3.79
N ASP A 419 21.24 -25.79 -3.58
CA ASP A 419 19.81 -26.02 -3.81
C ASP A 419 19.53 -25.87 -5.31
N ASP A 420 19.58 -26.99 -6.01
CA ASP A 420 19.44 -27.11 -7.46
C ASP A 420 17.98 -27.14 -7.95
N LYS A 421 17.01 -26.75 -7.11
CA LYS A 421 15.65 -26.47 -7.57
C LYS A 421 15.64 -25.28 -8.52
N VAL A 422 14.76 -25.33 -9.52
CA VAL A 422 14.43 -24.20 -10.39
C VAL A 422 13.01 -23.74 -10.06
N LEU A 423 12.87 -22.51 -9.58
CA LEU A 423 11.58 -21.88 -9.26
C LEU A 423 11.21 -20.84 -10.32
N THR A 424 10.00 -20.93 -10.88
CA THR A 424 9.51 -20.05 -11.95
C THR A 424 9.60 -18.57 -11.54
N ALA A 425 9.11 -18.20 -10.35
CA ALA A 425 9.16 -16.84 -9.82
C ALA A 425 10.59 -16.26 -9.79
N TRP A 426 11.53 -16.96 -9.16
CA TRP A 426 12.90 -16.45 -8.98
C TRP A 426 13.69 -16.42 -10.28
N ASN A 427 13.41 -17.37 -11.19
CA ASN A 427 13.95 -17.34 -12.54
C ASN A 427 13.38 -16.16 -13.34
N GLY A 428 12.10 -15.78 -13.16
CA GLY A 428 11.55 -14.56 -13.72
C GLY A 428 12.37 -13.33 -13.34
N LEU A 429 12.64 -13.14 -12.04
CA LEU A 429 13.48 -12.03 -11.57
C LEU A 429 14.88 -12.05 -12.22
N MET A 430 15.52 -13.22 -12.32
CA MET A 430 16.85 -13.34 -12.90
C MET A 430 16.86 -13.16 -14.44
N ILE A 431 15.85 -13.65 -15.15
CA ILE A 431 15.67 -13.42 -16.59
C ILE A 431 15.56 -11.91 -16.87
N SER A 432 14.78 -11.19 -16.06
CA SER A 432 14.69 -9.73 -16.11
C SER A 432 16.06 -9.08 -15.89
N ALA A 433 16.81 -9.50 -14.87
CA ALA A 433 18.15 -8.98 -14.59
C ALA A 433 19.15 -9.21 -15.76
N PHE A 434 19.13 -10.39 -16.39
CA PHE A 434 19.96 -10.66 -17.57
C PHE A 434 19.53 -9.87 -18.81
N ALA A 435 18.22 -9.71 -19.04
CA ALA A 435 17.70 -8.89 -20.13
C ALA A 435 18.12 -7.42 -19.97
N GLU A 436 18.01 -6.89 -18.76
CA GLU A 436 18.50 -5.55 -18.39
C GLU A 436 20.03 -5.44 -18.50
N GLY A 437 20.76 -6.48 -18.10
CA GLY A 437 22.20 -6.56 -18.25
C GLY A 437 22.64 -6.47 -19.71
N PHE A 438 21.95 -7.17 -20.62
CA PHE A 438 22.21 -7.03 -22.06
C PHE A 438 21.90 -5.61 -22.56
N ARG A 439 20.76 -5.03 -22.14
CA ARG A 439 20.36 -3.69 -22.57
C ARG A 439 21.40 -2.65 -22.13
N ALA A 440 21.81 -2.67 -20.87
CA ALA A 440 22.71 -1.69 -20.29
C ALA A 440 24.18 -1.89 -20.68
N LEU A 441 24.64 -3.14 -20.78
CA LEU A 441 26.07 -3.48 -20.94
C LEU A 441 26.44 -3.88 -22.37
N GLY A 442 25.47 -4.31 -23.18
CA GLY A 442 25.67 -4.74 -24.57
C GLY A 442 26.24 -6.15 -24.74
N ASP A 443 26.37 -6.94 -23.67
CA ASP A 443 26.97 -8.28 -23.73
C ASP A 443 25.94 -9.35 -24.13
N ALA A 444 26.07 -9.88 -25.34
CA ALA A 444 25.16 -10.86 -25.91
C ALA A 444 25.04 -12.17 -25.10
N ARG A 445 26.02 -12.50 -24.26
CA ARG A 445 25.96 -13.68 -23.37
C ARG A 445 24.80 -13.58 -22.38
N TYR A 446 24.47 -12.37 -21.94
CA TYR A 446 23.36 -12.14 -21.01
C TYR A 446 22.00 -12.34 -21.70
N LEU A 447 21.84 -11.84 -22.92
CA LEU A 447 20.62 -12.10 -23.70
C LEU A 447 20.43 -13.59 -23.98
N ALA A 448 21.51 -14.30 -24.29
CA ALA A 448 21.46 -15.75 -24.53
C ALA A 448 21.01 -16.52 -23.27
N ALA A 449 21.58 -16.19 -22.11
CA ALA A 449 21.18 -16.80 -20.83
C ALA A 449 19.70 -16.55 -20.51
N ALA A 450 19.23 -15.30 -20.66
CA ALA A 450 17.82 -14.95 -20.43
C ALA A 450 16.87 -15.71 -21.37
N ARG A 451 17.21 -15.82 -22.67
CA ARG A 451 16.42 -16.58 -23.66
C ARG A 451 16.37 -18.06 -23.34
N GLN A 452 17.51 -18.65 -22.98
CA GLN A 452 17.58 -20.08 -22.66
C GLN A 452 16.73 -20.41 -21.43
N ALA A 453 16.81 -19.61 -20.37
CA ALA A 453 16.00 -19.79 -19.18
C ALA A 453 14.50 -19.57 -19.46
N ALA A 454 14.12 -18.52 -20.18
CA ALA A 454 12.72 -18.26 -20.53
C ALA A 454 12.12 -19.38 -21.39
N ASP A 455 12.86 -19.85 -22.41
CA ASP A 455 12.42 -20.94 -23.27
C ASP A 455 12.31 -22.26 -22.48
N PHE A 456 13.24 -22.50 -21.55
CA PHE A 456 13.17 -23.64 -20.63
C PHE A 456 11.90 -23.59 -19.76
N LEU A 457 11.61 -22.47 -19.09
CA LEU A 457 10.41 -22.33 -18.25
C LEU A 457 9.12 -22.54 -19.06
N LEU A 458 9.01 -21.89 -20.22
CA LEU A 458 7.83 -21.98 -21.10
C LEU A 458 7.61 -23.40 -21.66
N THR A 459 8.66 -24.22 -21.71
CA THR A 459 8.59 -25.59 -22.23
C THR A 459 8.41 -26.63 -21.11
N ALA A 460 9.17 -26.53 -20.03
CA ALA A 460 9.26 -27.55 -18.99
C ALA A 460 8.35 -27.26 -17.77
N LEU A 461 8.03 -26.01 -17.49
CA LEU A 461 7.18 -25.59 -16.37
C LEU A 461 5.84 -24.99 -16.83
N ARG A 462 5.38 -25.37 -18.02
CA ARG A 462 4.05 -25.02 -18.53
C ARG A 462 3.26 -26.28 -18.84
N ARG A 463 2.05 -26.34 -18.31
CA ARG A 463 1.08 -27.40 -18.58
C ARG A 463 0.47 -27.23 -19.98
N PRO A 464 -0.10 -28.30 -20.58
CA PRO A 464 -0.77 -28.22 -21.87
C PRO A 464 -1.97 -27.26 -21.92
N ASP A 465 -2.61 -26.98 -20.77
CA ASP A 465 -3.69 -26.00 -20.62
C ASP A 465 -3.18 -24.54 -20.52
N GLY A 466 -1.86 -24.35 -20.58
CA GLY A 466 -1.19 -23.06 -20.51
C GLY A 466 -0.89 -22.55 -19.10
N ARG A 467 -1.33 -23.25 -18.04
CA ARG A 467 -0.99 -22.90 -16.65
C ARG A 467 0.47 -23.23 -16.33
N LEU A 468 1.08 -22.43 -15.47
CA LEU A 468 2.45 -22.62 -15.02
C LEU A 468 2.54 -23.63 -13.87
N LEU A 469 3.69 -24.27 -13.76
CA LEU A 469 4.15 -25.03 -12.61
C LEU A 469 5.21 -24.22 -11.87
N ARG A 470 5.32 -24.42 -10.56
CA ARG A 470 6.23 -23.64 -9.73
C ARG A 470 7.67 -24.14 -9.79
N THR A 471 7.86 -25.44 -9.59
CA THR A 471 9.16 -26.02 -9.25
C THR A 471 9.55 -27.12 -10.23
N TRP A 472 10.82 -27.13 -10.60
CA TRP A 472 11.45 -28.19 -11.36
C TRP A 472 12.74 -28.62 -10.68
N ARG A 473 12.94 -29.93 -10.56
CA ARG A 473 14.20 -30.51 -10.11
C ARG A 473 14.35 -31.92 -10.64
N ALA A 474 15.57 -32.31 -11.02
CA ALA A 474 15.90 -33.67 -11.45
C ALA A 474 14.95 -34.23 -12.53
N GLY A 475 14.54 -33.38 -13.49
CA GLY A 475 13.67 -33.77 -14.60
C GLY A 475 12.17 -33.78 -14.28
N ARG A 476 11.75 -33.42 -13.06
CA ARG A 476 10.35 -33.41 -12.64
C ARG A 476 9.87 -31.98 -12.37
N ALA A 477 8.94 -31.49 -13.21
CA ALA A 477 8.15 -30.28 -12.91
C ALA A 477 6.89 -30.66 -12.13
N HIS A 478 6.56 -29.91 -11.08
CA HIS A 478 5.36 -30.14 -10.27
C HIS A 478 4.97 -28.90 -9.45
N LEU A 479 3.85 -29.03 -8.73
CA LEU A 479 3.12 -27.98 -8.01
C LEU A 479 2.53 -26.90 -8.92
N ASP A 480 1.26 -26.57 -8.69
CA ASP A 480 0.63 -25.47 -9.39
C ASP A 480 1.32 -24.15 -9.01
N ALA A 481 1.46 -23.26 -9.98
CA ALA A 481 2.13 -21.97 -9.81
C ALA A 481 1.25 -20.95 -9.06
N TYR A 482 1.93 -20.05 -8.34
CA TYR A 482 1.34 -18.94 -7.59
C TYR A 482 1.43 -17.64 -8.37
N LEU A 483 0.75 -16.59 -7.89
CA LEU A 483 0.76 -15.28 -8.54
C LEU A 483 2.18 -14.79 -8.85
N GLU A 484 3.14 -14.98 -7.93
CA GLU A 484 4.54 -14.57 -8.12
C GLU A 484 5.20 -15.22 -9.35
N ASP A 485 4.88 -16.48 -9.63
CA ASP A 485 5.41 -17.22 -10.77
C ASP A 485 4.90 -16.61 -12.09
N TYR A 486 3.61 -16.25 -12.16
CA TYR A 486 3.03 -15.59 -13.32
C TYR A 486 3.51 -14.14 -13.45
N ALA A 487 3.51 -13.38 -12.35
CA ALA A 487 3.81 -11.96 -12.33
C ALA A 487 5.25 -11.67 -12.73
N PHE A 488 6.22 -12.35 -12.11
CA PHE A 488 7.63 -12.14 -12.42
C PHE A 488 8.01 -12.68 -13.79
N LEU A 489 7.44 -13.83 -14.22
CA LEU A 489 7.70 -14.33 -15.57
C LEU A 489 7.09 -13.40 -16.63
N ALA A 490 5.87 -12.89 -16.44
CA ALA A 490 5.26 -11.94 -17.36
C ALA A 490 6.10 -10.66 -17.48
N GLU A 491 6.54 -10.07 -16.36
CA GLU A 491 7.41 -8.90 -16.39
C GLU A 491 8.75 -9.19 -17.08
N ALA A 492 9.36 -10.34 -16.80
CA ALA A 492 10.62 -10.77 -17.40
C ALA A 492 10.52 -11.02 -18.90
N LEU A 493 9.40 -11.53 -19.39
CA LEU A 493 9.14 -11.73 -20.82
C LEU A 493 8.97 -10.40 -21.55
N VAL A 494 8.36 -9.39 -20.91
CA VAL A 494 8.35 -8.01 -21.44
C VAL A 494 9.78 -7.46 -21.49
N ASP A 495 10.57 -7.59 -20.41
CA ASP A 495 11.97 -7.14 -20.39
C ASP A 495 12.81 -7.84 -21.48
N LEU A 496 12.62 -9.14 -21.66
CA LEU A 496 13.32 -9.94 -22.66
C LEU A 496 12.94 -9.54 -24.10
N TYR A 497 11.67 -9.23 -24.34
CA TYR A 497 11.20 -8.66 -25.60
C TYR A 497 11.82 -7.27 -25.84
N GLU A 498 11.77 -6.38 -24.85
CA GLU A 498 12.31 -5.03 -24.97
C GLU A 498 13.83 -5.01 -25.17
N ALA A 499 14.54 -5.98 -24.59
CA ALA A 499 15.98 -6.15 -24.75
C ALA A 499 16.36 -6.76 -26.11
N GLY A 500 15.67 -7.83 -26.52
CA GLY A 500 16.08 -8.69 -27.64
C GLY A 500 15.18 -8.72 -28.88
N GLY A 501 14.02 -8.08 -28.84
CA GLY A 501 13.11 -7.88 -29.97
C GLY A 501 12.36 -9.11 -30.48
N ALA A 502 12.43 -10.27 -29.80
CA ALA A 502 11.76 -11.49 -30.26
C ALA A 502 10.26 -11.48 -29.92
N PRO A 503 9.33 -11.40 -30.89
CA PRO A 503 7.90 -11.14 -30.62
C PRO A 503 7.21 -12.20 -29.77
N LYS A 504 7.67 -13.46 -29.84
CA LYS A 504 7.11 -14.57 -29.06
C LYS A 504 7.03 -14.27 -27.56
N TYR A 505 8.00 -13.54 -27.00
CA TYR A 505 8.01 -13.24 -25.57
C TYR A 505 6.96 -12.20 -25.18
N LEU A 506 6.66 -11.23 -26.06
CA LEU A 506 5.57 -10.30 -25.83
C LEU A 506 4.21 -11.01 -25.91
N ASP A 507 4.04 -11.92 -26.88
CA ASP A 507 2.82 -12.73 -27.03
C ASP A 507 2.59 -13.61 -25.79
N GLU A 508 3.64 -14.26 -25.28
CA GLU A 508 3.55 -15.08 -24.06
C GLU A 508 3.32 -14.23 -22.80
N ALA A 509 3.94 -13.05 -22.69
CA ALA A 509 3.66 -12.13 -21.60
C ALA A 509 2.19 -11.68 -21.59
N ALA A 510 1.61 -11.41 -22.76
CA ALA A 510 0.19 -11.09 -22.90
C ALA A 510 -0.71 -12.26 -22.45
N ALA A 511 -0.38 -13.50 -22.85
CA ALA A 511 -1.11 -14.68 -22.43
C ALA A 511 -1.07 -14.90 -20.90
N LEU A 512 0.09 -14.67 -20.27
CA LEU A 512 0.20 -14.73 -18.81
C LEU A 512 -0.56 -13.59 -18.13
N ALA A 513 -0.56 -12.38 -18.69
CA ALA A 513 -1.33 -11.26 -18.16
C ALA A 513 -2.85 -11.50 -18.21
N ASP A 514 -3.37 -12.08 -19.28
CA ASP A 514 -4.78 -12.48 -19.34
C ASP A 514 -5.09 -13.58 -18.30
N ARG A 515 -4.18 -14.56 -18.10
CA ARG A 515 -4.30 -15.56 -17.01
C ARG A 515 -4.30 -14.94 -15.61
N ILE A 516 -3.42 -13.97 -15.35
CA ILE A 516 -3.39 -13.23 -14.07
C ILE A 516 -4.78 -12.64 -13.77
N ARG A 517 -5.41 -12.02 -14.77
CA ARG A 517 -6.74 -11.41 -14.63
C ARG A 517 -7.85 -12.44 -14.41
N GLU A 518 -7.81 -13.54 -15.15
CA GLU A 518 -8.82 -14.60 -15.06
C GLU A 518 -8.73 -15.37 -13.73
N ASP A 519 -7.52 -15.84 -13.40
CA ASP A 519 -7.31 -16.80 -12.33
C ASP A 519 -7.06 -16.13 -10.96
N PHE A 520 -6.55 -14.88 -10.91
CA PHE A 520 -6.07 -14.28 -9.65
C PHE A 520 -6.78 -12.98 -9.25
N ALA A 521 -7.44 -12.26 -10.17
CA ALA A 521 -8.04 -10.96 -9.83
C ALA A 521 -9.14 -11.07 -8.75
N ALA A 522 -9.08 -10.14 -7.79
CA ALA A 522 -10.09 -9.95 -6.76
C ALA A 522 -11.13 -8.90 -7.17
N GLU A 523 -12.34 -8.99 -6.60
CA GLU A 523 -13.43 -8.06 -6.90
C GLU A 523 -13.12 -6.65 -6.39
N GLU A 524 -12.44 -6.55 -5.25
CA GLU A 524 -12.04 -5.30 -4.58
C GLU A 524 -10.76 -4.66 -5.18
N GLY A 525 -10.26 -5.18 -6.31
CA GLY A 525 -8.97 -4.80 -6.91
C GLY A 525 -7.81 -5.64 -6.40
N GLY A 526 -6.69 -5.68 -7.13
CA GLY A 526 -5.53 -6.52 -6.79
C GLY A 526 -5.76 -8.01 -7.08
N PHE A 527 -4.82 -8.84 -6.63
CA PHE A 527 -4.71 -10.24 -6.99
C PHE A 527 -4.47 -11.12 -5.74
N PHE A 528 -5.11 -12.28 -5.70
CA PHE A 528 -4.84 -13.32 -4.72
C PHE A 528 -3.52 -14.04 -5.02
N SER A 529 -2.87 -14.62 -4.01
CA SER A 529 -1.61 -15.36 -4.21
C SER A 529 -1.80 -16.71 -4.93
N THR A 530 -2.97 -17.34 -4.81
CA THR A 530 -3.30 -18.62 -5.47
C THR A 530 -4.35 -18.43 -6.56
N ALA A 531 -4.39 -19.31 -7.57
CA ALA A 531 -5.37 -19.26 -8.67
C ALA A 531 -6.79 -19.71 -8.25
N ARG A 532 -7.81 -19.34 -9.02
CA ARG A 532 -9.17 -19.92 -8.90
C ARG A 532 -9.09 -21.44 -9.12
N GLY A 533 -9.58 -22.20 -8.15
CA GLY A 533 -9.55 -23.66 -8.17
C GLY A 533 -8.22 -24.28 -7.71
N HIS A 534 -7.30 -23.49 -7.15
CA HIS A 534 -6.16 -24.01 -6.40
C HIS A 534 -6.62 -24.70 -5.10
N GLU A 535 -5.74 -25.46 -4.44
CA GLU A 535 -5.97 -26.01 -3.10
C GLU A 535 -6.52 -24.91 -2.16
N SER A 536 -7.63 -25.23 -1.47
CA SER A 536 -8.30 -24.30 -0.57
C SER A 536 -7.69 -24.41 0.83
N LEU A 537 -7.15 -23.30 1.33
CA LEU A 537 -6.64 -23.14 2.69
C LEU A 537 -7.63 -22.31 3.53
N ILE A 538 -7.36 -22.15 4.83
CA ILE A 538 -8.19 -21.36 5.75
C ILE A 538 -8.43 -19.91 5.31
N VAL A 539 -7.47 -19.35 4.56
CA VAL A 539 -7.50 -18.00 3.99
C VAL A 539 -6.87 -18.08 2.60
N ARG A 540 -7.41 -17.32 1.64
CA ARG A 540 -6.73 -17.06 0.37
C ARG A 540 -6.01 -15.72 0.47
N PRO A 541 -4.68 -15.69 0.69
CA PRO A 541 -3.98 -14.45 0.98
C PRO A 541 -3.94 -13.51 -0.23
N ARG A 542 -3.82 -12.22 0.09
CA ARG A 542 -3.54 -11.13 -0.83
C ARG A 542 -2.40 -10.33 -0.21
N GLU A 543 -1.24 -10.29 -0.87
CA GLU A 543 -0.07 -9.58 -0.36
C GLU A 543 0.21 -8.33 -1.21
N GLY A 544 0.33 -7.18 -0.55
CA GLY A 544 0.63 -5.90 -1.19
C GLY A 544 2.03 -5.35 -0.96
N HIS A 545 2.65 -5.68 0.18
CA HIS A 545 3.92 -5.11 0.60
C HIS A 545 5.10 -5.87 -0.01
N ASP A 546 6.24 -5.20 -0.11
CA ASP A 546 7.50 -5.82 -0.51
C ASP A 546 8.14 -6.54 0.68
N GLY A 547 8.60 -7.76 0.46
CA GLY A 547 9.37 -8.56 1.43
C GLY A 547 10.83 -8.68 1.00
N ALA A 548 11.40 -9.88 1.16
CA ALA A 548 12.71 -10.22 0.57
C ALA A 548 12.69 -10.22 -0.97
N ILE A 549 11.51 -10.41 -1.54
CA ILE A 549 11.20 -10.25 -2.96
C ILE A 549 10.15 -9.14 -3.13
N PRO A 550 10.06 -8.52 -4.33
CA PRO A 550 9.04 -7.52 -4.60
C PRO A 550 7.64 -8.11 -4.51
N SER A 551 6.64 -7.30 -4.17
CA SER A 551 5.24 -7.70 -4.17
C SER A 551 4.82 -8.29 -5.53
N ALA A 552 4.31 -9.52 -5.52
CA ALA A 552 3.77 -10.16 -6.71
C ALA A 552 2.57 -9.39 -7.29
N ASN A 553 1.76 -8.77 -6.42
CA ASN A 553 0.68 -7.86 -6.83
C ASN A 553 1.22 -6.66 -7.62
N ALA A 554 2.28 -6.03 -7.12
CA ALA A 554 2.88 -4.88 -7.77
C ALA A 554 3.62 -5.25 -9.07
N ALA A 555 4.27 -6.43 -9.13
CA ALA A 555 4.87 -6.94 -10.36
C ALA A 555 3.82 -7.26 -11.43
N ALA A 556 2.71 -7.89 -11.05
CA ALA A 556 1.57 -8.11 -11.94
C ALA A 556 1.02 -6.79 -12.48
N ALA A 557 0.83 -5.79 -11.61
CA ALA A 557 0.38 -4.46 -11.99
C ALA A 557 1.38 -3.77 -12.95
N MET A 558 2.70 -3.91 -12.73
CA MET A 558 3.73 -3.38 -13.65
C MET A 558 3.66 -4.05 -15.03
N ALA A 559 3.55 -5.38 -15.08
CA ALA A 559 3.43 -6.13 -16.33
C ALA A 559 2.18 -5.69 -17.11
N LEU A 560 1.02 -5.63 -16.44
CA LEU A 560 -0.24 -5.14 -17.02
C LEU A 560 -0.13 -3.70 -17.53
N ALA A 561 0.47 -2.81 -16.73
CA ALA A 561 0.67 -1.41 -17.11
C ALA A 561 1.53 -1.30 -18.37
N ARG A 562 2.67 -2.00 -18.47
CA ARG A 562 3.54 -1.97 -19.67
C ARG A 562 2.87 -2.60 -20.88
N LEU A 563 2.20 -3.75 -20.70
CA LEU A 563 1.47 -4.43 -21.78
C LEU A 563 0.33 -3.57 -22.33
N SER A 564 -0.32 -2.76 -21.49
CA SER A 564 -1.37 -1.83 -21.95
C SER A 564 -0.89 -0.88 -23.04
N TYR A 565 0.36 -0.41 -22.98
CA TYR A 565 0.96 0.46 -24.00
C TYR A 565 1.55 -0.33 -25.17
N HIS A 566 2.10 -1.53 -24.94
CA HIS A 566 2.60 -2.37 -26.05
C HIS A 566 1.48 -2.85 -26.97
N LEU A 567 0.28 -3.06 -26.42
CA LEU A 567 -0.85 -3.72 -27.08
C LEU A 567 -2.06 -2.80 -27.31
N ASP A 568 -2.02 -1.56 -26.83
CA ASP A 568 -3.16 -0.62 -26.84
C ASP A 568 -4.41 -1.20 -26.15
N ARG A 569 -4.22 -1.74 -24.94
CA ARG A 569 -5.23 -2.45 -24.15
C ARG A 569 -5.58 -1.66 -22.88
N PRO A 570 -6.55 -0.72 -22.92
CA PRO A 570 -6.89 0.13 -21.78
C PRO A 570 -7.42 -0.67 -20.58
N ASP A 571 -8.02 -1.84 -20.81
CA ASP A 571 -8.50 -2.74 -19.77
C ASP A 571 -7.36 -3.29 -18.89
N LEU A 572 -6.16 -3.50 -19.46
CA LEU A 572 -4.97 -3.89 -18.67
C LEU A 572 -4.47 -2.72 -17.81
N ARG A 573 -4.53 -1.49 -18.33
CA ARG A 573 -4.16 -0.28 -17.58
C ARG A 573 -5.10 -0.05 -16.40
N GLU A 574 -6.39 -0.21 -16.62
CA GLU A 574 -7.42 -0.09 -15.57
C GLU A 574 -7.23 -1.11 -14.46
N GLU A 575 -6.90 -2.37 -14.80
CA GLU A 575 -6.62 -3.40 -13.81
C GLU A 575 -5.34 -3.08 -13.01
N ALA A 576 -4.28 -2.56 -13.66
CA ALA A 576 -3.07 -2.12 -12.97
C ALA A 576 -3.36 -0.96 -11.98
N VAL A 577 -4.20 0.00 -12.37
CA VAL A 577 -4.68 1.08 -11.49
C VAL A 577 -5.45 0.52 -10.29
N ARG A 578 -6.38 -0.41 -10.52
CA ARG A 578 -7.13 -1.06 -9.44
C ARG A 578 -6.22 -1.83 -8.48
N ALA A 579 -5.22 -2.54 -8.99
CA ALA A 579 -4.26 -3.29 -8.18
C ALA A 579 -3.46 -2.38 -7.23
N VAL A 580 -3.01 -1.22 -7.69
CA VAL A 580 -2.31 -0.24 -6.84
C VAL A 580 -3.27 0.38 -5.82
N ARG A 581 -4.48 0.76 -6.24
CA ARG A 581 -5.48 1.37 -5.35
C ARG A 581 -5.91 0.48 -4.22
N ALA A 582 -5.98 -0.85 -4.44
CA ALA A 582 -6.29 -1.82 -3.40
C ALA A 582 -5.34 -1.73 -2.18
N TRP A 583 -4.15 -1.15 -2.37
CA TRP A 583 -3.16 -0.94 -1.32
C TRP A 583 -2.98 0.54 -0.94
N GLY A 584 -3.84 1.44 -1.42
CA GLY A 584 -3.66 2.88 -1.24
C GLY A 584 -3.62 3.36 0.21
N LYS A 585 -4.50 2.83 1.07
CA LYS A 585 -4.49 3.13 2.51
C LYS A 585 -3.22 2.60 3.21
N PRO A 586 -2.83 1.31 3.05
CA PRO A 586 -1.54 0.83 3.52
C PRO A 586 -0.33 1.61 3.01
N ILE A 587 -0.32 1.99 1.73
CA ILE A 587 0.73 2.85 1.13
C ILE A 587 0.78 4.21 1.82
N GLY A 588 -0.37 4.82 2.13
CA GLY A 588 -0.41 6.10 2.87
C GLY A 588 0.20 5.98 4.28
N ARG A 589 0.04 4.84 4.94
CA ARG A 589 0.56 4.60 6.31
C ARG A 589 2.04 4.23 6.32
N GLN A 590 2.47 3.31 5.46
CA GLN A 590 3.84 2.79 5.43
C GLN A 590 4.40 2.74 4.00
N PRO A 591 4.56 3.89 3.31
CA PRO A 591 4.91 3.94 1.90
C PRO A 591 6.24 3.25 1.57
N ARG A 592 7.22 3.24 2.48
CA ARG A 592 8.51 2.56 2.24
C ARG A 592 8.39 1.05 2.03
N SER A 593 7.36 0.41 2.57
CA SER A 593 7.13 -1.04 2.43
C SER A 593 6.47 -1.41 1.09
N PHE A 594 6.23 -0.44 0.20
CA PHE A 594 5.56 -0.63 -1.09
C PHE A 594 6.39 -0.05 -2.24
N ALA A 595 7.71 -0.12 -2.17
CA ALA A 595 8.62 0.41 -3.17
C ALA A 595 8.32 -0.06 -4.61
N LYS A 596 8.03 -1.35 -4.82
CA LYS A 596 7.60 -1.84 -6.15
C LYS A 596 6.24 -1.28 -6.55
N GLY A 597 5.29 -1.19 -5.62
CA GLY A 597 3.98 -0.57 -5.85
C GLY A 597 4.10 0.90 -6.25
N LEU A 598 4.98 1.65 -5.59
CA LEU A 598 5.27 3.05 -5.90
C LEU A 598 6.03 3.21 -7.23
N ALA A 599 6.83 2.21 -7.64
CA ALA A 599 7.37 2.19 -9.01
C ALA A 599 6.27 2.06 -10.07
N VAL A 600 5.21 1.28 -9.80
CA VAL A 600 4.00 1.22 -10.67
C VAL A 600 3.28 2.56 -10.67
N VAL A 601 3.13 3.21 -9.50
CA VAL A 601 2.54 4.56 -9.38
C VAL A 601 3.30 5.55 -10.26
N ASP A 602 4.63 5.62 -10.13
CA ASP A 602 5.47 6.50 -10.95
C ASP A 602 5.28 6.25 -12.46
N PHE A 603 5.21 4.98 -12.87
CA PHE A 603 4.93 4.61 -14.27
C PHE A 603 3.54 5.05 -14.73
N LEU A 604 2.50 4.83 -13.93
CA LEU A 604 1.11 5.17 -14.28
C LEU A 604 0.85 6.67 -14.30
N LEU A 605 1.58 7.44 -13.47
CA LEU A 605 1.51 8.91 -13.43
C LEU A 605 2.20 9.57 -14.61
N GLU A 606 3.42 9.13 -14.95
CA GLU A 606 4.19 9.75 -16.04
C GLU A 606 3.81 9.19 -17.42
N GLY A 607 3.42 7.92 -17.47
CA GLY A 607 3.42 7.14 -18.70
C GLY A 607 4.86 6.84 -19.20
N PRO A 608 5.01 5.88 -20.12
CA PRO A 608 6.31 5.53 -20.66
C PRO A 608 6.82 6.56 -21.67
N VAL A 609 8.14 6.64 -21.82
CA VAL A 609 8.76 7.02 -23.10
C VAL A 609 8.68 5.79 -24.01
N GLU A 610 8.05 5.93 -25.16
CA GLU A 610 7.80 4.83 -26.09
C GLU A 610 8.90 4.83 -27.17
N LEU A 611 9.71 3.78 -27.22
CA LEU A 611 10.84 3.66 -28.14
C LEU A 611 10.52 2.63 -29.22
N ALA A 612 10.29 3.06 -30.45
CA ALA A 612 10.10 2.17 -31.59
C ALA A 612 11.38 2.11 -32.42
N LEU A 613 12.07 0.96 -32.37
CA LEU A 613 13.30 0.72 -33.09
C LEU A 613 13.00 -0.11 -34.36
N VAL A 614 13.23 0.49 -35.52
CA VAL A 614 12.96 -0.13 -36.83
C VAL A 614 14.27 -0.42 -37.55
N GLY A 615 14.50 -1.69 -37.89
CA GLY A 615 15.69 -2.17 -38.59
C GLY A 615 15.98 -3.64 -38.29
N THR A 616 17.00 -4.19 -38.97
CA THR A 616 17.39 -5.59 -38.83
C THR A 616 18.42 -5.75 -37.71
N ALA A 617 18.19 -6.69 -36.80
CA ALA A 617 19.18 -7.02 -35.77
C ALA A 617 20.48 -7.54 -36.40
N GLY A 618 21.64 -7.12 -35.88
CA GLY A 618 22.97 -7.43 -36.44
C GLY A 618 23.46 -6.43 -37.48
N GLU A 619 22.60 -5.54 -38.00
CA GLU A 619 23.06 -4.41 -38.81
C GLU A 619 23.70 -3.33 -37.93
N ALA A 620 24.86 -2.83 -38.37
CA ALA A 620 25.66 -1.88 -37.59
C ALA A 620 24.88 -0.62 -37.15
N GLY A 621 24.00 -0.09 -37.99
CA GLY A 621 23.18 1.08 -37.69
C GLY A 621 22.12 0.81 -36.61
N PHE A 622 21.43 -0.33 -36.70
CA PHE A 622 20.44 -0.76 -35.71
C PHE A 622 21.10 -1.01 -34.36
N ASP A 623 22.20 -1.76 -34.34
CA ASP A 623 22.93 -2.07 -33.10
C ASP A 623 23.58 -0.85 -32.48
N ALA A 624 23.96 0.16 -33.28
CA ALA A 624 24.45 1.42 -32.75
C ALA A 624 23.33 2.22 -32.07
N LEU A 625 22.15 2.37 -32.70
CA LEU A 625 21.00 3.02 -32.08
C LEU A 625 20.57 2.33 -30.78
N ARG A 626 20.50 0.99 -30.78
CA ARG A 626 20.17 0.19 -29.59
C ARG A 626 21.16 0.41 -28.44
N ARG A 627 22.47 0.43 -28.76
CA ARG A 627 23.53 0.63 -27.76
C ARG A 627 23.46 2.00 -27.08
N GLU A 628 23.04 3.05 -27.79
CA GLU A 628 22.91 4.40 -27.21
C GLU A 628 21.72 4.53 -26.24
N ILE A 629 20.68 3.70 -26.38
CA ILE A 629 19.54 3.65 -25.44
C ILE A 629 19.97 2.95 -24.14
N GLY A 630 20.80 1.91 -24.26
CA GLY A 630 21.22 1.02 -23.19
C GLY A 630 21.67 1.68 -21.88
N PRO A 631 22.68 2.55 -21.89
CA PRO A 631 23.24 3.14 -20.67
C PRO A 631 22.37 4.25 -20.06
N ARG A 632 21.19 4.56 -20.63
CA ARG A 632 20.34 5.64 -20.12
C ARG A 632 19.35 5.14 -19.07
N TYR A 633 19.29 5.84 -17.94
CA TYR A 633 18.29 5.58 -16.92
C TYR A 633 16.91 6.05 -17.39
N LEU A 634 16.09 5.09 -17.83
CA LEU A 634 14.74 5.29 -18.33
C LEU A 634 13.81 4.30 -17.63
N PRO A 635 13.43 4.57 -16.36
CA PRO A 635 12.67 3.60 -15.56
C PRO A 635 11.20 3.50 -15.97
N ASN A 636 10.67 4.50 -16.70
CA ASN A 636 9.35 4.49 -17.32
C ASN A 636 9.51 4.51 -18.84
N ARG A 637 9.74 3.32 -19.41
CA ARG A 637 9.90 3.14 -20.85
C ARG A 637 9.18 1.90 -21.33
N ILE A 638 8.93 1.88 -22.64
CA ILE A 638 8.70 0.64 -23.38
C ILE A 638 9.53 0.65 -24.66
N VAL A 639 9.95 -0.51 -25.14
CA VAL A 639 10.75 -0.65 -26.37
C VAL A 639 10.10 -1.66 -27.31
N ALA A 640 9.69 -1.22 -28.50
CA ALA A 640 9.19 -2.09 -29.53
C ALA A 640 10.20 -2.22 -30.67
N HIS A 641 10.37 -3.44 -31.18
CA HIS A 641 11.30 -3.75 -32.26
C HIS A 641 10.54 -4.16 -33.51
N HIS A 642 10.92 -3.61 -34.66
CA HIS A 642 10.37 -4.02 -35.94
C HIS A 642 11.48 -4.30 -36.94
N ASP A 643 11.58 -5.56 -37.36
CA ASP A 643 12.33 -5.94 -38.55
C ASP A 643 11.42 -5.80 -39.78
N PRO A 644 11.71 -4.87 -40.71
CA PRO A 644 10.93 -4.70 -41.94
C PRO A 644 10.88 -5.95 -42.82
N ALA A 645 11.85 -6.87 -42.69
CA ALA A 645 11.86 -8.14 -43.43
C ALA A 645 10.87 -9.16 -42.85
N ALA A 646 10.39 -8.97 -41.62
CA ALA A 646 9.50 -9.90 -40.92
C ALA A 646 8.00 -9.71 -41.20
N GLY A 647 7.62 -8.80 -42.12
CA GLY A 647 6.23 -8.55 -42.51
C GLY A 647 5.60 -7.36 -41.76
N GLU A 648 4.28 -7.37 -41.55
CA GLU A 648 3.61 -6.27 -40.84
C GLU A 648 3.91 -6.26 -39.33
N ALA A 649 4.06 -5.06 -38.77
CA ALA A 649 4.33 -4.88 -37.36
C ALA A 649 3.11 -5.22 -36.47
N ARG A 650 3.33 -6.02 -35.42
CA ARG A 650 2.25 -6.50 -34.52
C ARG A 650 1.83 -5.47 -33.46
N SER A 651 2.76 -4.68 -32.93
CA SER A 651 2.46 -3.68 -31.90
C SER A 651 1.84 -2.41 -32.52
N PRO A 652 0.76 -1.85 -31.95
CA PRO A 652 0.21 -0.55 -32.34
C PRO A 652 1.27 0.56 -32.37
N LEU A 653 2.24 0.54 -31.46
CA LEU A 653 3.35 1.49 -31.41
C LEU A 653 4.18 1.48 -32.70
N LEU A 654 4.28 0.36 -33.40
CA LEU A 654 5.10 0.22 -34.61
C LEU A 654 4.34 0.59 -35.90
N ARG A 655 3.03 0.80 -35.85
CA ARG A 655 2.23 1.12 -37.05
C ARG A 655 2.71 2.42 -37.69
N GLY A 656 2.88 2.37 -39.01
CA GLY A 656 3.31 3.51 -39.82
C GLY A 656 4.78 3.92 -39.65
N LYS A 657 5.60 3.12 -38.95
CA LYS A 657 7.04 3.37 -38.75
C LYS A 657 7.86 2.51 -39.71
N ALA A 658 8.87 3.09 -40.32
CA ALA A 658 9.66 2.45 -41.38
C ALA A 658 11.14 2.85 -41.30
N LEU A 659 11.97 2.26 -42.16
CA LEU A 659 13.33 2.73 -42.37
C LEU A 659 13.32 4.17 -42.92
N VAL A 660 14.31 4.97 -42.55
CA VAL A 660 14.45 6.36 -43.00
C VAL A 660 15.60 6.47 -44.00
N GLY A 661 15.25 6.64 -45.28
CA GLY A 661 16.24 6.63 -46.37
C GLY A 661 17.00 5.30 -46.44
N GLY A 662 16.32 4.18 -46.18
CA GLY A 662 16.91 2.83 -46.16
C GLY A 662 17.77 2.51 -44.93
N ARG A 663 17.83 3.40 -43.92
CA ARG A 663 18.59 3.19 -42.69
C ARG A 663 17.68 2.86 -41.51
N ALA A 664 18.21 2.11 -40.56
CA ALA A 664 17.56 1.88 -39.27
C ALA A 664 17.21 3.23 -38.59
N ALA A 665 16.08 3.25 -37.89
CA ALA A 665 15.55 4.44 -37.29
C ALA A 665 14.98 4.15 -35.89
N LEU A 666 15.23 5.06 -34.95
CA LEU A 666 14.58 5.11 -33.65
C LEU A 666 13.51 6.21 -33.66
N TYR A 667 12.29 5.82 -33.32
CA TYR A 667 11.17 6.73 -33.10
C TYR A 667 10.94 6.87 -31.60
N VAL A 668 11.06 8.10 -31.07
CA VAL A 668 10.81 8.41 -29.67
C VAL A 668 9.42 9.05 -29.58
N CYS A 669 8.51 8.39 -28.87
CA CYS A 669 7.10 8.76 -28.82
C CYS A 669 6.58 8.91 -27.38
N ARG A 670 5.47 9.64 -27.25
CA ARG A 670 4.66 9.79 -26.03
C ARG A 670 3.19 9.72 -26.46
N GLY A 671 2.42 8.77 -25.92
CA GLY A 671 1.02 8.61 -26.28
C GLY A 671 0.83 8.34 -27.78
N TYR A 672 1.69 7.50 -28.37
CA TYR A 672 1.76 7.17 -29.79
C TYR A 672 2.09 8.34 -30.75
N ALA A 673 2.31 9.56 -30.23
CA ALA A 673 2.80 10.70 -30.99
C ALA A 673 4.33 10.78 -30.92
N CYS A 674 5.00 10.81 -32.08
CA CYS A 674 6.45 10.69 -32.16
C CYS A 674 7.15 12.00 -32.56
N GLN A 675 8.37 12.18 -32.06
CA GLN A 675 9.33 13.14 -32.59
C GLN A 675 9.80 12.73 -33.99
N ARG A 676 10.64 13.57 -34.62
CA ARG A 676 11.34 13.19 -35.86
C ARG A 676 12.21 11.95 -35.62
N PRO A 677 12.22 10.96 -36.53
CA PRO A 677 12.99 9.74 -36.34
C PRO A 677 14.50 10.00 -36.32
N VAL A 678 15.20 9.29 -35.45
CA VAL A 678 16.65 9.37 -35.24
C VAL A 678 17.33 8.22 -35.98
N THR A 679 18.18 8.56 -36.95
CA THR A 679 19.02 7.58 -37.69
C THR A 679 20.50 7.66 -37.31
N ASP A 680 20.88 8.70 -36.56
CA ASP A 680 22.25 8.96 -36.14
C ASP A 680 22.36 8.67 -34.63
N PRO A 681 23.13 7.64 -34.22
CA PRO A 681 23.29 7.26 -32.82
C PRO A 681 23.70 8.43 -31.91
N ALA A 682 24.53 9.35 -32.41
CA ALA A 682 24.99 10.50 -31.62
C ALA A 682 23.85 11.44 -31.18
N LYS A 683 22.67 11.37 -31.83
CA LYS A 683 21.50 12.20 -31.52
C LYS A 683 20.48 11.52 -30.61
N VAL A 684 20.69 10.25 -30.23
CA VAL A 684 19.75 9.52 -29.38
C VAL A 684 19.59 10.19 -28.01
N SER A 685 20.70 10.63 -27.40
CA SER A 685 20.65 11.31 -26.10
C SER A 685 19.78 12.57 -26.15
N GLU A 686 19.99 13.41 -27.18
CA GLU A 686 19.26 14.67 -27.35
C GLU A 686 17.74 14.42 -27.54
N ALA A 687 17.37 13.41 -28.32
CA ALA A 687 15.97 13.05 -28.56
C ALA A 687 15.28 12.53 -27.28
N LEU A 688 15.98 11.74 -26.47
CA LEU A 688 15.49 11.25 -25.18
C LEU A 688 15.31 12.40 -24.18
N ASP A 689 16.27 13.33 -24.10
CA ASP A 689 16.19 14.49 -23.19
C ASP A 689 15.08 15.47 -23.59
N THR A 690 14.84 15.65 -24.89
CA THR A 690 13.72 16.46 -25.40
C THR A 690 12.38 15.82 -25.02
N SER A 691 12.28 14.49 -25.09
CA SER A 691 11.06 13.76 -24.69
C SER A 691 10.75 13.83 -23.20
N ARG A 692 11.76 14.16 -22.37
CA ARG A 692 11.64 14.30 -20.92
C ARG A 692 11.14 15.70 -20.52
N ARG A 693 11.42 16.73 -21.32
CA ARG A 693 11.02 18.13 -21.04
C ARG A 693 9.58 18.47 -21.44
N ALA A 694 8.94 17.62 -22.24
CA ALA A 694 7.53 17.76 -22.60
C ALA A 694 6.66 17.25 -21.43
N ASP A 695 6.51 18.07 -20.40
CA ASP A 695 5.74 17.76 -19.19
C ASP A 695 4.26 18.13 -19.39
N PRO A 696 3.29 17.20 -19.25
CA PRO A 696 1.86 17.51 -19.36
C PRO A 696 1.24 18.16 -18.10
N ALA A 697 2.01 18.69 -17.16
CA ALA A 697 1.47 19.30 -15.94
C ALA A 697 2.04 20.70 -15.68
N ALA A 698 1.59 21.70 -16.45
CA ALA A 698 1.85 23.11 -16.19
C ALA A 698 1.04 23.69 -15.00
N ASP A 699 0.21 22.89 -14.32
CA ASP A 699 -0.77 23.38 -13.34
C ASP A 699 -0.40 23.13 -11.86
N GLY A 700 0.82 22.66 -11.56
CA GLY A 700 1.33 22.59 -10.17
C GLY A 700 0.52 21.73 -9.18
N THR A 701 -0.43 20.92 -9.67
CA THR A 701 -1.27 20.03 -8.85
C THR A 701 -0.64 18.64 -8.79
N PRO A 702 -0.42 18.04 -7.60
CA PRO A 702 0.14 16.69 -7.50
C PRO A 702 -0.70 15.67 -8.27
N ALA A 703 -0.08 14.94 -9.20
CA ALA A 703 -0.76 13.91 -9.96
C ALA A 703 -1.02 12.68 -9.06
N ALA A 704 -2.23 12.12 -9.14
CA ALA A 704 -2.63 10.92 -8.43
C ALA A 704 -3.09 9.85 -9.41
N VAL A 705 -2.75 8.58 -9.12
CA VAL A 705 -3.30 7.41 -9.80
C VAL A 705 -4.74 7.24 -9.32
N GLY A 706 -5.63 8.06 -9.88
CA GLY A 706 -7.07 7.96 -9.70
C GLY A 706 -7.67 6.92 -10.64
N ALA A 707 -8.90 6.47 -10.35
CA ALA A 707 -9.71 5.91 -11.43
C ALA A 707 -9.85 6.92 -12.56
N ALA A 708 -10.12 6.42 -13.77
CA ALA A 708 -10.62 7.26 -14.85
C ALA A 708 -11.76 8.14 -14.29
N ARG A 709 -11.60 9.46 -14.43
CA ARG A 709 -12.67 10.38 -14.02
C ARG A 709 -13.88 10.07 -14.88
N LEU A 710 -15.05 10.02 -14.25
CA LEU A 710 -16.31 9.90 -14.97
C LEU A 710 -16.49 11.16 -15.81
N ALA A 711 -16.54 10.94 -17.12
CA ALA A 711 -16.74 12.00 -18.08
C ALA A 711 -18.14 12.60 -17.97
N GLY A 712 -18.22 13.90 -18.29
CA GLY A 712 -19.48 14.64 -18.28
C GLY A 712 -19.97 15.04 -16.89
N ALA A 713 -21.21 15.50 -16.85
CA ALA A 713 -21.89 16.07 -15.70
C ALA A 713 -23.40 15.86 -15.82
N ALA A 714 -24.16 16.16 -14.77
CA ALA A 714 -25.61 16.06 -14.79
C ALA A 714 -26.21 16.83 -15.98
N THR A 715 -27.15 16.24 -16.71
CA THR A 715 -27.85 16.90 -17.82
C THR A 715 -29.35 16.98 -17.57
N GLU A 716 -30.01 17.95 -18.21
CA GLU A 716 -31.47 18.10 -18.12
C GLU A 716 -32.18 16.83 -18.61
N GLU A 717 -31.73 16.27 -19.74
CA GLU A 717 -32.33 15.10 -20.35
C GLU A 717 -32.18 13.86 -19.46
N ALA A 718 -30.97 13.63 -18.93
CA ALA A 718 -30.68 12.44 -18.14
C ALA A 718 -31.30 12.51 -16.74
N THR A 719 -31.22 13.65 -16.04
CA THR A 719 -31.87 13.82 -14.73
C THR A 719 -33.39 13.72 -14.84
N SER A 720 -33.99 14.29 -15.90
CA SER A 720 -35.42 14.13 -16.18
C SER A 720 -35.80 12.68 -16.51
N ALA A 721 -34.96 11.96 -17.26
CA ALA A 721 -35.18 10.54 -17.54
C ALA A 721 -35.09 9.69 -16.26
N TYR A 722 -34.10 9.95 -15.42
CA TYR A 722 -33.95 9.29 -14.12
C TYR A 722 -35.19 9.50 -13.24
N ALA A 723 -35.69 10.73 -13.15
CA ALA A 723 -36.91 11.05 -12.41
C ALA A 723 -38.14 10.30 -12.96
N ARG A 724 -38.26 10.16 -14.30
CA ARG A 724 -39.33 9.37 -14.92
C ARG A 724 -39.25 7.87 -14.57
N ARG A 725 -38.05 7.29 -14.48
CA ARG A 725 -37.86 5.87 -14.14
C ARG A 725 -38.27 5.53 -12.71
N HIS A 726 -38.14 6.47 -11.77
CA HIS A 726 -38.35 6.24 -10.34
C HIS A 726 -39.68 6.80 -9.81
N ARG A 727 -40.68 7.05 -10.68
CA ARG A 727 -41.98 7.61 -10.28
C ARG A 727 -42.73 6.70 -9.30
N ALA A 728 -42.73 7.07 -8.03
CA ALA A 728 -43.69 6.64 -7.02
C ALA A 728 -44.60 7.82 -6.64
N GLY A 729 -45.64 8.09 -7.45
CA GLY A 729 -46.61 9.17 -7.19
C GLY A 729 -46.18 10.59 -7.60
N ASP A 730 -47.06 11.58 -7.37
CA ASP A 730 -47.05 12.90 -8.01
C ASP A 730 -46.00 13.94 -7.51
N SER A 731 -45.10 13.63 -6.56
CA SER A 731 -44.28 14.70 -5.92
C SER A 731 -42.81 14.40 -5.58
N GLY A 732 -42.21 13.27 -5.99
CA GLY A 732 -40.87 12.87 -5.54
C GLY A 732 -39.67 13.68 -6.09
N HIS A 733 -39.79 14.25 -7.29
CA HIS A 733 -38.73 15.00 -7.99
C HIS A 733 -39.23 16.37 -8.44
N GLY A 734 -38.31 17.32 -8.64
CA GLY A 734 -38.66 18.67 -9.10
C GLY A 734 -37.50 19.41 -9.75
N PRO A 735 -37.79 20.53 -10.43
CA PRO A 735 -36.75 21.38 -10.99
C PRO A 735 -35.87 21.97 -9.89
N LEU A 736 -34.55 21.93 -10.09
CA LEU A 736 -33.57 22.51 -9.19
C LEU A 736 -33.30 23.96 -9.60
N GLY A 737 -34.27 24.85 -9.33
CA GLY A 737 -34.20 26.27 -9.72
C GLY A 737 -33.99 26.45 -11.24
N ARG A 738 -33.14 27.40 -11.63
CA ARG A 738 -32.73 27.65 -13.03
C ARG A 738 -31.48 26.88 -13.47
N THR A 739 -31.12 25.79 -12.80
CA THR A 739 -29.99 24.93 -13.22
C THR A 739 -30.30 24.09 -14.47
N GLY A 740 -31.58 23.95 -14.82
CA GLY A 740 -32.07 23.00 -15.84
C GLY A 740 -32.13 21.55 -15.36
N LEU A 741 -31.69 21.25 -14.13
CA LEU A 741 -31.66 19.88 -13.61
C LEU A 741 -32.95 19.50 -12.88
N VAL A 742 -33.28 18.20 -12.89
CA VAL A 742 -34.38 17.63 -12.12
C VAL A 742 -33.82 16.77 -10.98
N GLY A 743 -33.95 17.24 -9.74
CA GLY A 743 -33.46 16.56 -8.55
C GLY A 743 -34.57 15.90 -7.74
N SER A 744 -34.20 14.89 -6.95
CA SER A 744 -35.07 14.33 -5.90
C SER A 744 -35.33 15.38 -4.82
N ARG A 745 -36.55 15.44 -4.28
CA ARG A 745 -36.92 16.38 -3.20
C ARG A 745 -36.19 16.09 -1.89
N ILE A 746 -35.72 14.85 -1.73
CA ILE A 746 -34.84 14.42 -0.63
C ILE A 746 -33.52 13.99 -1.26
N GLY A 747 -32.42 14.59 -0.80
CA GLY A 747 -31.06 14.26 -1.21
C GLY A 747 -30.34 13.35 -0.21
N PHE A 748 -29.18 12.85 -0.62
CA PHE A 748 -28.26 12.10 0.23
C PHE A 748 -27.17 13.04 0.77
N GLY A 749 -27.13 13.26 2.09
CA GLY A 749 -26.15 14.12 2.74
C GLY A 749 -24.93 13.33 3.23
N GLY A 750 -23.73 13.81 2.90
CA GLY A 750 -22.44 13.19 3.22
C GLY A 750 -21.85 13.58 4.58
N TYR A 751 -22.57 14.36 5.40
CA TYR A 751 -22.09 14.74 6.72
C TYR A 751 -22.05 13.51 7.64
N ARG A 752 -20.87 13.21 8.20
CA ARG A 752 -20.55 11.97 8.96
C ARG A 752 -20.62 10.67 8.14
N VAL A 753 -20.43 10.79 6.82
CA VAL A 753 -20.23 9.67 5.91
C VAL A 753 -18.76 9.60 5.55
N ASP A 754 -18.13 8.44 5.73
CA ASP A 754 -16.72 8.16 5.42
C ASP A 754 -16.59 6.94 4.50
N ASP A 755 -15.40 6.79 3.93
CA ASP A 755 -14.95 5.67 3.07
C ASP A 755 -14.34 4.50 3.86
N GLU A 756 -14.43 4.51 5.18
CA GLU A 756 -13.91 3.45 6.04
C GLU A 756 -15.02 2.49 6.52
N THR A 757 -16.26 2.95 6.54
CA THR A 757 -17.44 2.21 7.01
C THR A 757 -18.21 1.61 5.82
N PRO A 758 -18.21 0.28 5.61
CA PRO A 758 -18.87 -0.36 4.46
C PRO A 758 -20.36 -0.03 4.32
N GLU A 759 -21.07 0.11 5.45
CA GLU A 759 -22.50 0.41 5.49
C GLU A 759 -22.83 1.76 4.87
N HIS A 760 -21.90 2.73 4.91
CA HIS A 760 -22.08 4.04 4.29
C HIS A 760 -22.15 3.93 2.76
N GLY A 761 -21.27 3.14 2.16
CA GLY A 761 -21.26 2.88 0.72
C GLY A 761 -22.52 2.15 0.26
N GLU A 762 -22.95 1.15 1.03
CA GLU A 762 -24.19 0.41 0.74
C GLU A 762 -25.43 1.30 0.88
N ALA A 763 -25.47 2.20 1.87
CA ALA A 763 -26.56 3.17 2.03
C ALA A 763 -26.67 4.11 0.83
N LEU A 764 -25.53 4.66 0.34
CA LEU A 764 -25.51 5.51 -0.84
C LEU A 764 -25.94 4.74 -2.10
N ARG A 765 -25.44 3.51 -2.27
CA ARG A 765 -25.83 2.63 -3.39
C ARG A 765 -27.34 2.38 -3.41
N ARG A 766 -27.92 2.05 -2.26
CA ARG A 766 -29.37 1.86 -2.13
C ARG A 766 -30.14 3.14 -2.43
N ALA A 767 -29.70 4.29 -1.92
CA ALA A 767 -30.34 5.57 -2.19
C ALA A 767 -30.38 5.90 -3.69
N LEU A 768 -29.22 5.76 -4.37
CA LEU A 768 -29.08 5.99 -5.82
C LEU A 768 -29.91 5.04 -6.66
N LEU A 769 -30.11 3.79 -6.23
CA LEU A 769 -30.95 2.83 -6.94
C LEU A 769 -32.44 2.96 -6.60
N ALA A 770 -32.77 3.62 -5.48
CA ALA A 770 -34.14 3.84 -5.02
C ALA A 770 -34.74 5.18 -5.49
N GLY A 771 -34.02 5.98 -6.29
CA GLY A 771 -34.54 7.22 -6.87
C GLY A 771 -33.97 8.52 -6.27
N CYS A 772 -32.97 8.47 -5.40
CA CYS A 772 -32.26 9.65 -4.93
C CYS A 772 -31.15 10.02 -5.92
N ASN A 773 -31.23 11.17 -6.57
CA ASN A 773 -30.21 11.63 -7.53
C ASN A 773 -29.59 12.98 -7.18
N LEU A 774 -29.77 13.46 -5.96
CA LEU A 774 -29.14 14.67 -5.45
C LEU A 774 -28.24 14.29 -4.27
N ILE A 775 -26.93 14.49 -4.42
CA ILE A 775 -25.93 14.20 -3.40
C ILE A 775 -25.31 15.52 -2.92
N ASP A 776 -25.15 15.64 -1.61
CA ASP A 776 -24.60 16.81 -0.93
C ASP A 776 -23.40 16.39 -0.07
N THR A 777 -22.19 16.87 -0.37
CA THR A 777 -20.95 16.50 0.35
C THR A 777 -20.03 17.72 0.50
N SER A 778 -18.85 17.58 1.12
CA SER A 778 -17.88 18.67 1.27
C SER A 778 -16.45 18.14 1.42
N THR A 779 -15.47 18.97 1.06
CA THR A 779 -14.04 18.65 1.20
C THR A 779 -13.60 18.39 2.64
N ASN A 780 -14.34 18.87 3.65
CA ASN A 780 -14.03 18.67 5.07
C ASN A 780 -14.86 17.57 5.74
N TYR A 781 -15.87 17.02 5.07
CA TYR A 781 -16.64 15.92 5.65
C TYR A 781 -15.76 14.69 5.71
N THR A 782 -15.50 14.22 6.93
CA THR A 782 -14.60 13.08 7.21
C THR A 782 -13.24 13.25 6.54
N ASP A 783 -12.73 14.49 6.54
CA ASP A 783 -11.47 14.88 5.88
C ASP A 783 -11.40 14.53 4.37
N GLY A 784 -12.56 14.57 3.70
CA GLY A 784 -12.70 14.23 2.30
C GLY A 784 -13.11 12.77 2.06
N GLY A 785 -13.19 11.93 3.09
CA GLY A 785 -13.65 10.55 2.99
C GLY A 785 -15.05 10.42 2.37
N SER A 786 -15.94 11.38 2.66
CA SER A 786 -17.27 11.46 2.05
C SER A 786 -17.21 11.58 0.53
N GLU A 787 -16.36 12.47 0.00
CA GLU A 787 -16.17 12.66 -1.44
C GLU A 787 -15.59 11.41 -2.11
N THR A 788 -14.61 10.78 -1.45
CA THR A 788 -14.00 9.52 -1.90
C THR A 788 -15.04 8.42 -2.04
N LEU A 789 -15.83 8.16 -0.98
CA LEU A 789 -16.90 7.15 -1.00
C LEU A 789 -17.89 7.41 -2.15
N ILE A 790 -18.35 8.66 -2.30
CA ILE A 790 -19.29 9.03 -3.36
C ILE A 790 -18.71 8.72 -4.74
N GLY A 791 -17.44 9.11 -4.98
CA GLY A 791 -16.77 8.84 -6.24
C GLY A 791 -16.63 7.35 -6.56
N GLU A 792 -16.33 6.54 -5.55
CA GLU A 792 -16.23 5.08 -5.69
C GLU A 792 -17.58 4.43 -6.02
N VAL A 793 -18.64 4.78 -5.28
CA VAL A 793 -19.98 4.23 -5.51
C VAL A 793 -20.50 4.63 -6.90
N LEU A 794 -20.32 5.89 -7.31
CA LEU A 794 -20.73 6.35 -8.63
C LEU A 794 -19.96 5.63 -9.73
N SER A 795 -18.64 5.56 -9.62
CA SER A 795 -17.79 4.91 -10.63
C SER A 795 -18.12 3.43 -10.79
N ASP A 796 -18.37 2.75 -9.67
CA ASP A 796 -18.77 1.35 -9.68
C ASP A 796 -20.14 1.13 -10.34
N LEU A 797 -21.16 1.91 -9.96
CA LEU A 797 -22.50 1.80 -10.56
C LEU A 797 -22.52 2.14 -12.06
N VAL A 798 -21.73 3.12 -12.49
CA VAL A 798 -21.60 3.48 -13.91
C VAL A 798 -20.91 2.37 -14.69
N ARG A 799 -19.82 1.80 -14.16
CA ARG A 799 -19.09 0.69 -14.79
C ARG A 799 -19.96 -0.56 -14.94
N GLN A 800 -20.80 -0.86 -13.95
CA GLN A 800 -21.76 -1.96 -14.00
C GLN A 800 -22.96 -1.69 -14.94
N GLY A 801 -23.03 -0.51 -15.56
CA GLY A 801 -24.15 -0.11 -16.43
C GLY A 801 -25.48 0.08 -15.67
N ARG A 802 -25.43 0.21 -14.34
CA ARG A 802 -26.62 0.36 -13.48
C ARG A 802 -27.07 1.81 -13.32
N LEU A 803 -26.19 2.75 -13.63
CA LEU A 803 -26.41 4.20 -13.53
C LEU A 803 -25.61 4.91 -14.64
N ARG A 804 -26.01 6.12 -15.02
CA ARG A 804 -25.17 7.00 -15.85
C ARG A 804 -24.74 8.23 -15.06
N ARG A 805 -23.52 8.73 -15.28
CA ARG A 805 -22.97 9.89 -14.56
C ARG A 805 -23.89 11.11 -14.68
N GLU A 806 -24.49 11.31 -15.85
CA GLU A 806 -25.34 12.46 -16.19
C GLU A 806 -26.70 12.43 -15.47
N GLU A 807 -27.05 11.33 -14.81
CA GLU A 807 -28.32 11.18 -14.08
C GLU A 807 -28.28 11.70 -12.64
N VAL A 808 -27.08 11.88 -12.09
CA VAL A 808 -26.84 12.24 -10.68
C VAL A 808 -26.30 13.66 -10.57
N ILE A 809 -26.85 14.43 -9.64
CA ILE A 809 -26.44 15.79 -9.31
C ILE A 809 -25.55 15.73 -8.07
N VAL A 810 -24.29 16.14 -8.21
CA VAL A 810 -23.33 16.17 -7.11
C VAL A 810 -23.03 17.62 -6.70
N VAL A 811 -23.38 17.94 -5.45
CA VAL A 811 -23.09 19.22 -4.81
C VAL A 811 -21.95 19.01 -3.83
N SER A 812 -20.82 19.69 -4.03
CA SER A 812 -19.74 19.76 -3.02
C SER A 812 -19.55 21.17 -2.51
N LYS A 813 -18.91 21.32 -1.35
CA LYS A 813 -18.55 22.63 -0.79
C LYS A 813 -17.08 22.73 -0.42
N ILE A 814 -16.53 23.93 -0.63
CA ILE A 814 -15.15 24.32 -0.35
C ILE A 814 -15.17 25.54 0.57
N GLY A 815 -14.30 25.58 1.58
CA GLY A 815 -14.14 26.77 2.44
C GLY A 815 -13.50 26.47 3.79
N TYR A 816 -13.85 25.34 4.40
CA TYR A 816 -13.25 24.91 5.66
C TYR A 816 -11.82 24.41 5.48
N VAL A 817 -10.98 24.76 6.45
CA VAL A 817 -9.59 24.33 6.56
C VAL A 817 -9.44 23.58 7.89
N GLN A 818 -9.58 22.26 7.81
CA GLN A 818 -9.56 21.28 8.91
C GLN A 818 -8.84 20.01 8.43
N GLY A 819 -8.43 19.13 9.33
CA GLY A 819 -7.80 17.84 8.97
C GLY A 819 -6.57 18.03 8.06
N ALA A 820 -6.48 17.22 7.00
CA ALA A 820 -5.41 17.30 6.01
C ALA A 820 -5.30 18.67 5.34
N ASN A 821 -6.40 19.42 5.20
CA ASN A 821 -6.35 20.79 4.68
C ASN A 821 -5.70 21.77 5.66
N LEU A 822 -5.88 21.55 6.97
CA LEU A 822 -5.21 22.34 7.99
C LEU A 822 -3.71 22.04 8.04
N GLU A 823 -3.33 20.76 8.01
CA GLU A 823 -1.92 20.34 7.95
C GLU A 823 -1.20 20.94 6.73
N ARG A 824 -1.86 20.92 5.57
CA ARG A 824 -1.34 21.52 4.34
C ARG A 824 -1.18 23.04 4.45
N ALA A 825 -2.18 23.73 5.01
CA ALA A 825 -2.12 25.16 5.21
C ALA A 825 -0.98 25.55 6.18
N GLN A 826 -0.78 24.75 7.24
CA GLN A 826 0.32 24.91 8.20
C GLN A 826 1.68 24.63 7.56
N GLY A 827 1.81 23.59 6.74
CA GLY A 827 3.03 23.28 5.99
C GLY A 827 3.43 24.42 5.05
N ARG A 828 2.47 24.95 4.28
CA ARG A 828 2.69 26.13 3.43
C ARG A 828 3.07 27.37 4.22
N GLU A 829 2.48 27.59 5.41
CA GLU A 829 2.89 28.65 6.33
C GLU A 829 4.35 28.47 6.78
N ALA A 830 4.76 27.25 7.13
CA ALA A 830 6.13 26.92 7.53
C ALA A 830 7.15 27.13 6.40
N GLU A 831 6.74 26.92 5.14
CA GLU A 831 7.54 27.20 3.94
C GLU A 831 7.54 28.68 3.52
N GLY A 832 6.85 29.56 4.25
CA GLY A 832 6.76 31.00 3.96
C GLY A 832 5.85 31.34 2.79
N ARG A 833 4.88 30.48 2.44
CA ARG A 833 3.93 30.65 1.32
C ARG A 833 2.45 30.46 1.75
N PRO A 834 1.95 31.20 2.76
CA PRO A 834 0.59 31.06 3.26
C PRO A 834 -0.46 31.37 2.19
N PHE A 835 -1.63 30.72 2.28
CA PHE A 835 -2.79 31.14 1.49
C PHE A 835 -3.26 32.54 1.93
N PRO A 836 -3.56 33.45 1.00
CA PRO A 836 -4.05 34.78 1.33
C PRO A 836 -5.42 34.75 2.02
N GLU A 837 -5.69 35.76 2.85
CA GLU A 837 -7.00 35.99 3.49
C GLU A 837 -7.52 34.80 4.33
N MET A 838 -6.63 33.97 4.89
CA MET A 838 -6.99 32.88 5.80
C MET A 838 -7.54 33.41 7.13
N VAL A 839 -8.71 32.90 7.55
CA VAL A 839 -9.33 33.20 8.86
C VAL A 839 -9.11 32.05 9.82
N LYS A 840 -8.62 32.36 11.03
CA LYS A 840 -8.33 31.41 12.10
C LYS A 840 -9.28 31.65 13.25
N TYR A 841 -10.52 31.18 13.10
CA TYR A 841 -11.63 31.43 14.01
C TYR A 841 -11.46 30.72 15.37
N GLY A 842 -10.91 29.50 15.36
CA GLY A 842 -10.66 28.73 16.59
C GLY A 842 -9.57 27.70 16.45
N GLU A 843 -9.25 27.01 17.55
CA GLU A 843 -8.29 25.91 17.56
C GLU A 843 -8.78 24.79 16.62
N GLY A 844 -8.02 24.51 15.57
CA GLY A 844 -8.36 23.51 14.55
C GLY A 844 -9.47 23.90 13.57
N VAL A 845 -10.00 25.14 13.60
CA VAL A 845 -11.07 25.60 12.71
C VAL A 845 -10.65 26.86 11.97
N TRP A 846 -10.18 26.67 10.73
CA TRP A 846 -9.80 27.76 9.84
C TRP A 846 -10.76 27.83 8.64
N HIS A 847 -10.77 28.97 7.95
CA HIS A 847 -11.62 29.21 6.78
C HIS A 847 -10.89 30.05 5.71
N CYS A 848 -11.08 29.70 4.45
CA CYS A 848 -10.58 30.49 3.33
C CYS A 848 -11.52 30.38 2.12
N MET A 849 -11.75 31.51 1.44
CA MET A 849 -12.46 31.55 0.14
C MET A 849 -11.66 32.29 -0.93
N HIS A 850 -10.36 32.52 -0.68
CA HIS A 850 -9.50 33.21 -1.64
C HIS A 850 -9.30 32.35 -2.90
N PRO A 851 -9.26 32.92 -4.12
CA PRO A 851 -9.10 32.16 -5.36
C PRO A 851 -7.92 31.18 -5.38
N GLU A 852 -6.78 31.52 -4.76
CA GLU A 852 -5.63 30.61 -4.66
C GLU A 852 -5.94 29.35 -3.86
N PHE A 853 -6.71 29.47 -2.77
CA PHE A 853 -7.16 28.32 -2.00
C PHE A 853 -8.19 27.50 -2.77
N LEU A 854 -9.15 28.16 -3.43
CA LEU A 854 -10.14 27.47 -4.25
C LEU A 854 -9.50 26.68 -5.41
N ALA A 855 -8.46 27.24 -6.02
CA ALA A 855 -7.66 26.59 -7.06
C ALA A 855 -6.90 25.35 -6.58
N ASP A 856 -6.48 25.30 -5.31
CA ASP A 856 -5.94 24.07 -4.70
C ASP A 856 -7.05 23.04 -4.39
N GLN A 857 -8.25 23.49 -4.01
CA GLN A 857 -9.29 22.62 -3.47
C GLN A 857 -10.18 21.96 -4.52
N LEU A 858 -10.60 22.68 -5.56
CA LEU A 858 -11.53 22.13 -6.57
C LEU A 858 -10.93 20.91 -7.32
N PRO A 859 -9.68 20.94 -7.82
CA PRO A 859 -9.08 19.77 -8.47
C PRO A 859 -9.00 18.54 -7.56
N ARG A 860 -8.74 18.76 -6.26
CA ARG A 860 -8.70 17.68 -5.25
C ARG A 860 -10.09 17.10 -4.97
N SER A 861 -11.10 17.96 -4.88
CA SER A 861 -12.51 17.53 -4.77
C SER A 861 -12.91 16.69 -5.98
N LEU A 862 -12.62 17.14 -7.20
CA LEU A 862 -12.86 16.39 -8.44
C LEU A 862 -12.12 15.05 -8.46
N ALA A 863 -10.88 15.00 -7.95
CA ALA A 863 -10.11 13.76 -7.86
C ALA A 863 -10.74 12.76 -6.88
N ARG A 864 -11.16 13.20 -5.68
CA ARG A 864 -11.84 12.34 -4.69
C ARG A 864 -13.18 11.83 -5.21
N LEU A 865 -13.97 12.72 -5.80
CA LEU A 865 -15.26 12.39 -6.42
C LEU A 865 -15.11 11.58 -7.73
N GLN A 866 -13.90 11.46 -8.28
CA GLN A 866 -13.62 10.80 -9.56
C GLN A 866 -14.45 11.41 -10.71
N LEU A 867 -14.58 12.74 -10.77
CA LEU A 867 -15.37 13.46 -11.77
C LEU A 867 -14.51 14.39 -12.62
N GLU A 868 -14.83 14.53 -13.90
CA GLU A 868 -14.21 15.58 -14.74
C GLU A 868 -14.78 16.96 -14.42
N ALA A 869 -16.07 17.01 -14.09
CA ALA A 869 -16.80 18.25 -13.79
C ALA A 869 -17.75 18.07 -12.60
N LEU A 870 -17.79 19.10 -11.75
CA LEU A 870 -18.70 19.19 -10.61
C LEU A 870 -20.00 19.88 -11.03
N ASP A 871 -21.15 19.37 -10.57
CA ASP A 871 -22.44 19.95 -10.94
C ASP A 871 -22.69 21.28 -10.21
N VAL A 872 -22.40 21.29 -8.90
CA VAL A 872 -22.53 22.50 -8.07
C VAL A 872 -21.40 22.58 -7.05
N CYS A 873 -20.70 23.72 -7.02
CA CYS A 873 -19.74 24.06 -5.97
C CYS A 873 -20.32 25.15 -5.06
N LEU A 874 -20.42 24.89 -3.76
CA LEU A 874 -20.83 25.91 -2.79
C LEU A 874 -19.62 26.44 -2.01
N LEU A 875 -19.57 27.74 -1.76
CA LEU A 875 -18.70 28.27 -0.70
C LEU A 875 -19.29 27.88 0.66
N HIS A 876 -18.52 27.16 1.47
CA HIS A 876 -19.00 26.53 2.68
C HIS A 876 -18.95 27.51 3.87
N ASN A 877 -20.09 28.05 4.30
CA ASN A 877 -20.23 28.95 5.45
C ASN A 877 -19.26 30.14 5.42
N PRO A 878 -19.22 30.97 4.37
CA PRO A 878 -18.29 32.09 4.29
C PRO A 878 -18.53 33.14 5.39
N GLU A 879 -19.67 33.12 6.09
CA GLU A 879 -19.94 33.99 7.24
C GLU A 879 -18.90 33.94 8.37
N TYR A 880 -18.02 32.94 8.47
CA TYR A 880 -16.94 32.94 9.47
C TYR A 880 -16.00 34.15 9.37
N PHE A 881 -15.91 34.78 8.19
CA PHE A 881 -15.24 36.06 8.04
C PHE A 881 -15.93 37.19 8.83
N LEU A 882 -17.26 37.19 8.87
CA LEU A 882 -18.04 38.14 9.67
C LEU A 882 -17.96 37.81 11.15
N SER A 883 -18.01 36.52 11.52
CA SER A 883 -17.85 36.05 12.90
C SER A 883 -16.49 36.42 13.49
N ASP A 884 -15.38 36.13 12.79
CA ASP A 884 -14.03 36.49 13.23
C ASP A 884 -13.86 38.02 13.38
N ALA A 885 -14.35 38.81 12.41
CA ALA A 885 -14.33 40.26 12.50
C ALA A 885 -15.20 40.81 13.64
N HIS A 886 -16.31 40.12 13.97
CA HIS A 886 -17.16 40.44 15.12
C HIS A 886 -16.43 40.21 16.44
N GLU A 887 -15.87 39.01 16.63
CA GLU A 887 -15.13 38.64 17.84
C GLU A 887 -13.89 39.52 18.09
N ARG A 888 -13.16 39.88 17.03
CA ARG A 888 -12.00 40.78 17.11
C ARG A 888 -12.36 42.26 17.27
N SER A 889 -13.64 42.64 17.25
CA SER A 889 -14.14 44.02 17.34
C SER A 889 -13.56 44.99 16.28
N GLU A 890 -13.24 44.51 15.07
CA GLU A 890 -12.53 45.30 14.05
C GLU A 890 -13.43 46.21 13.17
N GLY A 891 -13.51 47.52 13.44
CA GLY A 891 -14.15 48.50 12.53
C GLY A 891 -15.69 48.54 12.53
N LYS A 892 -16.31 49.35 11.65
CA LYS A 892 -17.78 49.52 11.55
C LYS A 892 -18.42 48.37 10.77
N LEU A 893 -19.59 47.88 11.19
CA LEU A 893 -20.30 46.71 10.62
C LEU A 893 -20.44 46.77 9.09
N GLU A 894 -20.88 47.90 8.53
CA GLU A 894 -21.05 48.01 7.06
C GLU A 894 -19.74 47.89 6.29
N ARG A 895 -18.62 48.40 6.83
CA ARG A 895 -17.30 48.23 6.20
C ARG A 895 -16.87 46.76 6.19
N ARG A 896 -17.18 46.01 7.25
CA ARG A 896 -16.92 44.56 7.32
C ARG A 896 -17.74 43.82 6.26
N ARG A 897 -19.01 44.19 6.11
CA ARG A 897 -19.90 43.64 5.09
C ARG A 897 -19.40 43.95 3.68
N GLU A 898 -19.00 45.20 3.39
CA GLU A 898 -18.40 45.56 2.10
C GLU A 898 -17.19 44.69 1.75
N GLU A 899 -16.27 44.52 2.70
CA GLU A 899 -15.09 43.68 2.54
C GLU A 899 -15.46 42.20 2.32
N PHE A 900 -16.41 41.68 3.09
CA PHE A 900 -16.91 40.32 2.92
C PHE A 900 -17.49 40.06 1.52
N TYR A 901 -18.36 40.94 1.01
CA TYR A 901 -18.93 40.78 -0.33
C TYR A 901 -17.91 41.04 -1.45
N ARG A 902 -16.87 41.87 -1.22
CA ARG A 902 -15.73 42.00 -2.15
C ARG A 902 -14.99 40.66 -2.29
N ARG A 903 -14.77 39.94 -1.19
CA ARG A 903 -14.13 38.61 -1.22
C ARG A 903 -15.01 37.58 -1.92
N LEU A 904 -16.32 37.59 -1.66
CA LEU A 904 -17.28 36.75 -2.39
C LEU A 904 -17.26 37.05 -3.90
N GLN A 905 -17.22 38.32 -4.29
CA GLN A 905 -17.11 38.70 -5.70
C GLN A 905 -15.85 38.11 -6.34
N ALA A 906 -14.69 38.17 -5.68
CA ALA A 906 -13.45 37.58 -6.18
C ALA A 906 -13.54 36.04 -6.30
N ALA A 907 -14.12 35.38 -5.29
CA ALA A 907 -14.37 33.95 -5.32
C ALA A 907 -15.32 33.54 -6.47
N PHE A 908 -16.40 34.30 -6.68
CA PHE A 908 -17.35 34.07 -7.77
C PHE A 908 -16.73 34.30 -9.14
N ALA A 909 -15.93 35.35 -9.33
CA ALA A 909 -15.19 35.57 -10.58
C ALA A 909 -14.27 34.39 -10.92
N TRP A 910 -13.62 33.79 -9.92
CA TRP A 910 -12.83 32.58 -10.11
C TRP A 910 -13.71 31.37 -10.46
N LEU A 911 -14.83 31.15 -9.76
CA LEU A 911 -15.77 30.06 -10.05
C LEU A 911 -16.36 30.17 -11.48
N GLU A 912 -16.59 31.38 -11.99
CA GLU A 912 -16.98 31.59 -13.40
C GLU A 912 -15.90 31.14 -14.38
N SER A 913 -14.62 31.35 -14.05
CA SER A 913 -13.53 30.86 -14.89
C SER A 913 -13.50 29.32 -14.95
N GLU A 914 -13.87 28.66 -13.86
CA GLU A 914 -14.00 27.19 -13.81
C GLU A 914 -15.23 26.68 -14.57
N VAL A 915 -16.31 27.45 -14.61
CA VAL A 915 -17.48 27.18 -15.46
C VAL A 915 -17.10 27.31 -16.94
N ALA A 916 -16.39 28.37 -17.32
CA ALA A 916 -15.89 28.55 -18.67
C ALA A 916 -14.91 27.43 -19.09
N ALA A 917 -14.13 26.90 -18.14
CA ALA A 917 -13.24 25.76 -18.35
C ALA A 917 -13.97 24.40 -18.40
N GLY A 918 -15.28 24.36 -18.15
CA GLY A 918 -16.08 23.14 -18.15
C GLY A 918 -15.86 22.22 -16.95
N ARG A 919 -15.11 22.65 -15.93
CA ARG A 919 -14.86 21.88 -14.68
C ARG A 919 -15.98 22.05 -13.65
N LEU A 920 -16.85 23.04 -13.85
CA LEU A 920 -17.97 23.37 -12.98
C LEU A 920 -19.20 23.73 -13.82
N ARG A 921 -20.41 23.35 -13.38
CA ARG A 921 -21.66 23.78 -14.07
C ARG A 921 -22.35 24.96 -13.42
N ALA A 922 -22.39 25.00 -12.10
CA ALA A 922 -22.98 26.07 -11.33
C ALA A 922 -22.29 26.23 -9.98
N TYR A 923 -22.52 27.36 -9.32
CA TYR A 923 -22.02 27.57 -7.97
C TYR A 923 -23.04 28.24 -7.07
N GLY A 924 -22.68 28.38 -5.80
CA GLY A 924 -23.55 28.89 -4.78
C GLY A 924 -22.85 29.15 -3.45
N VAL A 925 -23.65 29.36 -2.42
CA VAL A 925 -23.19 29.52 -1.04
C VAL A 925 -23.99 28.60 -0.13
N SER A 926 -23.32 27.95 0.82
CA SER A 926 -23.96 27.39 2.01
C SER A 926 -23.80 28.40 3.12
N SER A 927 -24.90 28.90 3.69
CA SER A 927 -24.84 29.84 4.81
C SER A 927 -25.85 29.49 5.89
N ASN A 928 -25.38 29.47 7.13
CA ASN A 928 -26.22 29.28 8.31
C ASN A 928 -26.87 30.58 8.77
N THR A 929 -26.40 31.74 8.30
CA THR A 929 -26.83 33.05 8.82
C THR A 929 -27.75 33.80 7.87
N CYS A 930 -28.01 33.30 6.66
CA CYS A 930 -28.89 33.97 5.69
C CYS A 930 -30.38 33.97 6.06
N THR A 931 -30.73 33.22 7.10
CA THR A 931 -32.10 33.13 7.66
C THR A 931 -32.27 33.99 8.91
N ARG A 932 -31.21 34.65 9.40
CA ARG A 932 -31.25 35.52 10.58
C ARG A 932 -31.74 36.93 10.24
N SER A 933 -32.05 37.72 11.27
CA SER A 933 -32.45 39.12 11.13
C SER A 933 -31.35 39.95 10.45
N ALA A 934 -31.75 40.95 9.65
CA ALA A 934 -30.81 41.84 8.96
C ALA A 934 -29.91 42.67 9.90
N ASP A 935 -30.31 42.81 11.17
CA ASP A 935 -29.55 43.51 12.22
C ASP A 935 -28.48 42.61 12.87
N ASP A 936 -28.48 41.30 12.60
CA ASP A 936 -27.43 40.40 13.09
C ASP A 936 -26.08 40.74 12.42
N PRO A 937 -25.01 40.94 13.21
CA PRO A 937 -23.69 41.27 12.67
C PRO A 937 -23.09 40.19 11.75
N GLU A 938 -23.53 38.93 11.87
CA GLU A 938 -23.11 37.79 11.05
C GLU A 938 -24.07 37.50 9.87
N PHE A 939 -25.16 38.26 9.74
CA PHE A 939 -26.16 38.07 8.68
C PHE A 939 -25.54 38.18 7.28
N THR A 940 -25.89 37.21 6.43
CA THR A 940 -25.56 37.21 5.01
C THR A 940 -26.83 37.34 4.15
N SER A 941 -26.77 38.19 3.13
CA SER A 941 -27.92 38.56 2.29
C SER A 941 -27.80 37.92 0.92
N LEU A 942 -28.82 37.16 0.51
CA LEU A 942 -28.89 36.60 -0.83
C LEU A 942 -28.89 37.71 -1.89
N ALA A 943 -29.59 38.82 -1.64
CA ALA A 943 -29.60 39.97 -2.56
C ALA A 943 -28.18 40.53 -2.81
N ARG A 944 -27.37 40.66 -1.75
CA ARG A 944 -25.97 41.11 -1.88
C ARG A 944 -25.07 40.05 -2.50
N MET A 945 -25.32 38.75 -2.27
CA MET A 945 -24.61 37.67 -2.94
C MET A 945 -24.87 37.68 -4.45
N LEU A 946 -26.12 37.89 -4.88
CA LEU A 946 -26.48 38.01 -6.30
C LEU A 946 -25.82 39.22 -6.94
N ALA A 947 -25.79 40.37 -6.26
CA ALA A 947 -25.06 41.55 -6.73
C ALA A 947 -23.55 41.28 -6.86
N ALA A 948 -22.95 40.55 -5.91
CA ALA A 948 -21.54 40.16 -6.00
C ALA A 948 -21.28 39.17 -7.15
N ALA A 949 -22.22 38.25 -7.42
CA ALA A 949 -22.13 37.32 -8.54
C ALA A 949 -22.25 38.04 -9.89
N GLU A 950 -23.18 38.98 -10.02
CA GLU A 950 -23.31 39.83 -11.21
C GLU A 950 -22.07 40.72 -11.43
N ALA A 951 -21.49 41.26 -10.36
CA ALA A 951 -20.26 42.04 -10.44
C ALA A 951 -19.02 41.18 -10.79
N GLY A 952 -19.02 39.89 -10.45
CA GLY A 952 -17.93 38.96 -10.75
C GLY A 952 -18.04 38.25 -12.10
N GLY A 953 -19.26 37.94 -12.55
CA GLY A 953 -19.55 37.11 -13.73
C GLY A 953 -20.45 37.76 -14.79
N GLY A 954 -20.92 38.99 -14.57
CA GLY A 954 -21.88 39.67 -15.43
C GLY A 954 -23.31 39.10 -15.29
N SER A 955 -24.23 39.59 -16.13
CA SER A 955 -25.65 39.18 -16.10
C SER A 955 -25.89 37.70 -16.47
N GLY A 956 -24.89 37.04 -17.05
CA GLY A 956 -24.89 35.62 -17.38
C GLY A 956 -24.30 34.70 -16.31
N HIS A 957 -24.02 35.22 -15.11
CA HIS A 957 -23.37 34.46 -14.04
C HIS A 957 -24.07 33.13 -13.71
N HIS A 958 -23.35 32.18 -13.11
CA HIS A 958 -23.78 30.80 -12.80
C HIS A 958 -24.02 30.54 -11.31
N PHE A 959 -24.13 31.59 -10.49
CA PHE A 959 -24.72 31.48 -9.15
C PHE A 959 -26.17 30.97 -9.26
N ARG A 960 -26.44 29.73 -8.82
CA ARG A 960 -27.75 29.06 -8.97
C ARG A 960 -28.27 28.39 -7.72
N VAL A 961 -27.44 28.19 -6.70
CA VAL A 961 -27.81 27.38 -5.53
C VAL A 961 -27.51 28.11 -4.22
N LEU A 962 -28.44 28.06 -3.28
CA LEU A 962 -28.26 28.50 -1.90
C LEU A 962 -28.56 27.33 -0.98
N GLN A 963 -27.64 27.00 -0.09
CA GLN A 963 -27.90 26.05 0.98
C GLN A 963 -28.08 26.80 2.30
N LEU A 964 -29.15 26.48 3.04
CA LEU A 964 -29.51 27.15 4.28
C LEU A 964 -30.24 26.22 5.26
N PRO A 965 -30.24 26.52 6.56
CA PRO A 965 -31.01 25.75 7.54
C PRO A 965 -32.48 26.11 7.47
N MET A 966 -33.31 25.07 7.46
CA MET A 966 -34.75 25.21 7.60
C MET A 966 -35.33 23.93 8.20
N ASN A 967 -36.09 24.07 9.26
CA ASN A 967 -36.86 22.99 9.87
C ASN A 967 -37.96 23.61 10.75
N LEU A 968 -38.66 22.77 11.52
CA LEU A 968 -39.76 23.18 12.40
C LEU A 968 -39.37 24.28 13.40
N LEU A 969 -38.12 24.31 13.88
CA LEU A 969 -37.65 25.29 14.87
C LEU A 969 -36.82 26.42 14.25
N GLU A 970 -36.09 26.14 13.17
CA GLU A 970 -35.33 27.12 12.39
C GLU A 970 -36.19 27.64 11.22
N SER A 971 -37.25 28.38 11.54
CA SER A 971 -38.26 28.86 10.56
C SER A 971 -37.90 30.17 9.86
N GLY A 972 -36.75 30.77 10.19
CA GLY A 972 -36.32 32.09 9.68
C GLY A 972 -36.33 32.19 8.16
N ALA A 973 -36.01 31.10 7.43
CA ALA A 973 -36.04 31.09 5.96
C ALA A 973 -37.42 31.46 5.38
N ALA A 974 -38.50 31.08 6.07
CA ALA A 974 -39.88 31.26 5.63
C ALA A 974 -40.60 32.43 6.30
N LEU A 975 -40.11 32.93 7.44
CA LEU A 975 -40.79 33.95 8.24
C LEU A 975 -40.04 35.28 8.33
N GLU A 976 -38.70 35.27 8.29
CA GLU A 976 -37.89 36.47 8.46
C GLU A 976 -37.79 37.25 7.16
N LYS A 977 -38.26 38.50 7.17
CA LYS A 977 -38.14 39.41 6.02
C LYS A 977 -36.82 40.16 6.09
N ASN A 978 -35.81 39.59 5.47
CA ASN A 978 -34.42 40.07 5.51
C ASN A 978 -33.79 40.24 4.11
N ASN A 979 -34.57 40.06 3.04
CA ASN A 979 -34.09 40.18 1.66
C ASN A 979 -34.94 41.16 0.84
N GLY A 980 -34.42 41.54 -0.33
CA GLY A 980 -34.97 42.60 -1.19
C GLY A 980 -34.48 44.00 -0.80
N SER A 981 -34.63 44.97 -1.70
CA SER A 981 -34.15 46.36 -1.50
C SER A 981 -34.80 47.08 -0.31
N GLY A 982 -35.97 46.59 0.14
CA GLY A 982 -36.70 47.12 1.30
C GLY A 982 -36.81 46.15 2.48
N LEU A 983 -36.09 45.01 2.47
CA LEU A 983 -36.22 43.94 3.48
C LEU A 983 -37.67 43.47 3.67
N ASP A 984 -38.44 43.39 2.57
CA ASP A 984 -39.86 43.05 2.57
C ASP A 984 -40.16 41.62 2.07
N ARG A 985 -39.09 40.88 1.72
CA ARG A 985 -39.13 39.49 1.26
C ARG A 985 -38.32 38.60 2.18
N THR A 986 -38.78 37.36 2.32
CA THR A 986 -38.00 36.26 2.90
C THR A 986 -36.94 35.77 1.92
N VAL A 987 -35.94 35.05 2.41
CA VAL A 987 -34.91 34.45 1.54
C VAL A 987 -35.51 33.45 0.53
N LEU A 988 -36.57 32.71 0.91
CA LEU A 988 -37.25 31.77 0.01
C LEU A 988 -38.01 32.49 -1.11
N GLU A 989 -38.76 33.55 -0.79
CA GLU A 989 -39.45 34.37 -1.79
C GLU A 989 -38.45 34.99 -2.77
N HIS A 990 -37.36 35.56 -2.24
CA HIS A 990 -36.33 36.18 -3.07
C HIS A 990 -35.58 35.18 -3.95
N ALA A 991 -35.28 33.98 -3.42
CA ALA A 991 -34.71 32.89 -4.19
C ALA A 991 -35.64 32.44 -5.32
N ALA A 992 -36.95 32.32 -5.06
CA ALA A 992 -37.95 31.96 -6.07
C ALA A 992 -38.05 33.01 -7.19
N GLU A 993 -38.07 34.31 -6.86
CA GLU A 993 -38.10 35.42 -7.82
C GLU A 993 -36.89 35.36 -8.81
N HIS A 994 -35.72 34.98 -8.29
CA HIS A 994 -34.48 34.92 -9.07
C HIS A 994 -34.19 33.53 -9.66
N GLY A 995 -35.03 32.54 -9.34
CA GLY A 995 -34.85 31.15 -9.79
C GLY A 995 -33.65 30.44 -9.16
N ILE A 996 -33.27 30.81 -7.94
CA ILE A 996 -32.21 30.16 -7.16
C ILE A 996 -32.77 28.90 -6.51
N ALA A 997 -32.08 27.78 -6.69
CA ALA A 997 -32.41 26.54 -6.01
C ALA A 997 -32.03 26.62 -4.54
N VAL A 998 -32.95 26.27 -3.64
CA VAL A 998 -32.69 26.24 -2.20
C VAL A 998 -32.53 24.80 -1.75
N LEU A 999 -31.36 24.48 -1.20
CA LEU A 999 -31.06 23.22 -0.54
C LEU A 999 -31.19 23.41 0.97
N VAL A 1000 -32.13 22.69 1.58
CA VAL A 1000 -32.31 22.75 3.03
C VAL A 1000 -31.28 21.84 3.69
N ASN A 1001 -30.37 22.41 4.49
CA ASN A 1001 -29.54 21.64 5.40
C ASN A 1001 -30.23 21.49 6.76
N ARG A 1002 -29.84 20.46 7.51
CA ARG A 1002 -30.44 20.11 8.81
C ARG A 1002 -32.00 20.02 8.81
N PRO A 1003 -32.66 19.40 7.82
CA PRO A 1003 -34.13 19.31 7.80
C PRO A 1003 -34.69 18.47 8.97
N LEU A 1004 -33.89 17.54 9.51
CA LEU A 1004 -34.26 16.65 10.60
C LEU A 1004 -33.42 16.89 11.87
N ASN A 1005 -32.70 18.00 11.95
CA ASN A 1005 -31.93 18.39 13.13
C ASN A 1005 -32.12 19.88 13.35
N ALA A 1006 -32.46 20.31 14.54
CA ALA A 1006 -32.62 21.72 14.87
C ALA A 1006 -31.61 22.15 15.92
N ILE A 1007 -31.12 23.38 15.85
CA ILE A 1007 -30.36 23.99 16.95
C ILE A 1007 -31.37 24.63 17.91
N ALA A 1008 -31.42 24.15 19.16
CA ALA A 1008 -32.31 24.65 20.20
C ALA A 1008 -31.53 24.95 21.49
N GLY A 1009 -31.44 26.22 21.87
CA GLY A 1009 -30.58 26.67 22.96
C GLY A 1009 -29.10 26.35 22.67
N GLU A 1010 -28.41 25.70 23.60
CA GLU A 1010 -27.01 25.26 23.44
C GLU A 1010 -26.85 23.85 22.82
N GLY A 1011 -27.95 23.22 22.37
CA GLY A 1011 -27.93 21.81 21.94
C GLY A 1011 -28.52 21.58 20.55
N MET A 1012 -28.21 20.41 20.00
CA MET A 1012 -28.87 19.89 18.80
C MET A 1012 -30.06 19.01 19.21
N LEU A 1013 -31.18 19.20 18.54
CA LEU A 1013 -32.41 18.44 18.72
C LEU A 1013 -32.70 17.66 17.44
N ARG A 1014 -32.77 16.34 17.55
CA ARG A 1014 -33.10 15.45 16.42
C ARG A 1014 -34.61 15.38 16.20
N LEU A 1015 -35.08 15.70 15.00
CA LEU A 1015 -36.48 15.61 14.57
C LEU A 1015 -36.77 14.26 13.89
N ALA A 1016 -36.25 13.17 14.46
CA ALA A 1016 -36.45 11.81 13.96
C ALA A 1016 -36.62 10.84 15.13
N SER A 1017 -37.35 9.75 14.89
CA SER A 1017 -37.55 8.72 15.91
C SER A 1017 -36.22 8.10 16.33
N VAL A 1018 -36.00 8.01 17.65
CA VAL A 1018 -34.83 7.38 18.26
C VAL A 1018 -35.21 5.97 18.71
N SER A 1019 -34.37 4.98 18.44
CA SER A 1019 -34.51 3.62 18.99
C SER A 1019 -33.56 3.48 20.19
N ALA A 1020 -34.11 3.11 21.34
CA ALA A 1020 -33.35 2.67 22.49
C ALA A 1020 -33.22 1.14 22.44
N GLY A 1021 -32.02 0.62 22.73
CA GLY A 1021 -31.79 -0.83 22.83
C GLY A 1021 -32.64 -1.47 23.94
N THR A 1022 -32.95 -2.76 23.80
CA THR A 1022 -33.85 -3.50 24.70
C THR A 1022 -33.15 -4.15 25.89
N GLN A 1023 -31.82 -4.19 25.89
CA GLN A 1023 -31.04 -4.82 26.96
C GLN A 1023 -30.70 -3.78 28.03
N GLU A 1024 -31.22 -3.98 29.23
CA GLU A 1024 -31.03 -3.11 30.38
C GLU A 1024 -29.98 -3.71 31.31
N VAL A 1025 -28.96 -2.92 31.64
CA VAL A 1025 -27.92 -3.29 32.61
C VAL A 1025 -28.14 -2.47 33.88
N ASP A 1026 -27.93 -3.09 35.05
CA ASP A 1026 -27.85 -2.36 36.31
C ASP A 1026 -26.61 -1.46 36.27
N ILE A 1027 -26.83 -0.17 36.01
CA ILE A 1027 -25.75 0.80 35.78
C ILE A 1027 -24.89 1.01 37.02
N ASP A 1028 -25.48 0.96 38.22
CA ASP A 1028 -24.75 1.15 39.48
C ASP A 1028 -23.83 -0.05 39.73
N ALA A 1029 -24.32 -1.26 39.47
CA ALA A 1029 -23.50 -2.47 39.50
C ALA A 1029 -22.38 -2.41 38.45
N GLN A 1030 -22.67 -1.92 37.24
CA GLN A 1030 -21.67 -1.83 36.18
C GLN A 1030 -20.57 -0.79 36.50
N PHE A 1031 -20.93 0.38 37.04
CA PHE A 1031 -19.96 1.34 37.57
C PHE A 1031 -19.07 0.70 38.64
N ALA A 1032 -19.65 -0.07 39.57
CA ALA A 1032 -18.88 -0.76 40.59
C ALA A 1032 -17.87 -1.79 40.01
N ILE A 1033 -18.26 -2.53 38.97
CA ILE A 1033 -17.38 -3.47 38.26
C ILE A 1033 -16.20 -2.74 37.60
N VAL A 1034 -16.49 -1.68 36.84
CA VAL A 1034 -15.46 -0.86 36.19
C VAL A 1034 -14.53 -0.21 37.22
N ALA A 1035 -15.06 0.34 38.31
CA ALA A 1035 -14.28 0.94 39.39
C ALA A 1035 -13.37 -0.08 40.11
N ALA A 1036 -13.83 -1.32 40.29
CA ALA A 1036 -13.04 -2.39 40.88
C ALA A 1036 -11.83 -2.74 39.99
N LEU A 1037 -12.05 -2.86 38.68
CA LEU A 1037 -10.98 -3.09 37.71
C LEU A 1037 -10.02 -1.90 37.63
N GLU A 1038 -10.50 -0.65 37.63
CA GLU A 1038 -9.62 0.53 37.68
C GLU A 1038 -8.76 0.57 38.96
N SER A 1039 -9.32 0.10 40.07
CA SER A 1039 -8.58 -0.02 41.33
C SER A 1039 -7.54 -1.14 41.29
N GLU A 1040 -7.81 -2.22 40.56
CA GLU A 1040 -6.83 -3.27 40.25
C GLU A 1040 -5.69 -2.71 39.39
N PHE A 1041 -6.00 -1.97 38.32
CA PHE A 1041 -4.98 -1.29 37.50
C PHE A 1041 -4.09 -0.39 38.33
N ARG A 1042 -4.67 0.43 39.22
CA ARG A 1042 -3.92 1.33 40.11
C ARG A 1042 -2.92 0.58 41.00
N ARG A 1043 -3.32 -0.57 41.54
CA ARG A 1043 -2.46 -1.37 42.43
C ARG A 1043 -1.38 -2.14 41.68
N ASP A 1044 -1.77 -2.79 40.58
CA ASP A 1044 -0.97 -3.86 39.99
C ASP A 1044 -0.16 -3.41 38.77
N ILE A 1045 -0.56 -2.30 38.13
CA ILE A 1045 0.08 -1.78 36.92
C ILE A 1045 0.59 -0.36 37.15
N ALA A 1046 -0.28 0.60 37.49
CA ALA A 1046 0.09 2.02 37.61
C ALA A 1046 1.23 2.27 38.61
N ALA A 1047 1.21 1.57 39.75
CA ALA A 1047 2.24 1.68 40.79
C ALA A 1047 3.66 1.29 40.33
N ARG A 1048 3.80 0.70 39.14
CA ARG A 1048 5.06 0.23 38.57
C ARG A 1048 5.47 1.02 37.31
N LEU A 1049 4.69 2.04 36.92
CA LEU A 1049 4.99 2.91 35.78
C LEU A 1049 5.77 4.14 36.24
N GLN A 1050 6.75 4.57 35.45
CA GLN A 1050 7.51 5.81 35.68
C GLN A 1050 6.80 7.01 35.06
N THR A 1051 6.79 8.14 35.75
CA THR A 1051 6.21 9.41 35.28
C THR A 1051 7.26 10.37 34.75
N SER A 1052 7.00 10.91 33.56
CA SER A 1052 7.73 12.06 33.01
C SER A 1052 7.16 13.37 33.59
N GLU A 1053 8.00 14.39 33.82
CA GLU A 1053 7.53 15.72 34.24
C GLU A 1053 6.51 16.29 33.23
N GLY A 1054 5.34 16.72 33.73
CA GLY A 1054 4.25 17.28 32.91
C GLY A 1054 3.21 16.28 32.37
N SER A 1055 3.35 14.97 32.63
CA SER A 1055 2.40 13.94 32.19
C SER A 1055 1.29 13.63 33.21
N VAL A 1056 0.14 13.11 32.75
CA VAL A 1056 -0.94 12.65 33.64
C VAL A 1056 -0.42 11.49 34.50
N PRO A 1057 -0.60 11.53 35.83
CA PRO A 1057 -0.14 10.44 36.69
C PRO A 1057 -0.75 9.08 36.28
N PRO A 1058 0.03 7.99 36.22
CA PRO A 1058 -0.39 6.66 35.80
C PRO A 1058 -1.67 6.18 36.47
N GLU A 1059 -1.84 6.48 37.75
CA GLU A 1059 -3.02 6.13 38.54
C GLU A 1059 -4.33 6.76 38.03
N ASN A 1060 -4.23 7.81 37.21
CA ASN A 1060 -5.34 8.55 36.62
C ASN A 1060 -5.56 8.24 35.13
N LEU A 1061 -4.83 7.29 34.55
CA LEU A 1061 -4.99 6.90 33.13
C LEU A 1061 -6.34 6.26 32.85
N PHE A 1062 -6.84 5.42 33.78
CA PHE A 1062 -8.14 4.76 33.71
C PHE A 1062 -8.99 5.15 34.92
N ARG A 1063 -9.71 6.26 34.77
CA ARG A 1063 -10.65 6.79 35.77
C ARG A 1063 -12.05 6.96 35.17
N TRP A 1064 -12.39 6.14 34.18
CA TRP A 1064 -13.63 6.24 33.42
C TRP A 1064 -14.86 6.00 34.29
N SER A 1065 -14.79 5.14 35.31
CA SER A 1065 -15.93 4.97 36.21
C SER A 1065 -16.35 6.29 36.87
N ALA A 1066 -15.40 7.09 37.38
CA ALA A 1066 -15.73 8.36 38.03
C ALA A 1066 -16.05 9.46 37.01
N ASP A 1067 -15.24 9.56 35.94
CA ASP A 1067 -15.39 10.58 34.90
C ASP A 1067 -16.74 10.42 34.17
N LEU A 1068 -17.16 9.18 33.87
CA LEU A 1068 -18.44 8.91 33.21
C LEU A 1068 -19.63 9.06 34.15
N GLN A 1069 -19.48 8.80 35.45
CA GLN A 1069 -20.57 8.99 36.41
C GLN A 1069 -20.93 10.48 36.56
N ASP A 1070 -19.92 11.36 36.58
CA ASP A 1070 -20.11 12.81 36.54
C ASP A 1070 -20.68 13.27 35.19
N ALA A 1071 -20.10 12.78 34.09
CA ALA A 1071 -20.57 13.14 32.74
C ALA A 1071 -22.03 12.70 32.48
N ALA A 1072 -22.44 11.51 32.94
CA ALA A 1072 -23.77 10.95 32.73
C ALA A 1072 -24.91 11.85 33.24
N VAL A 1073 -24.67 12.56 34.35
CA VAL A 1073 -25.63 13.53 34.93
C VAL A 1073 -25.88 14.69 33.96
N HIS A 1074 -24.87 15.09 33.20
CA HIS A 1074 -24.92 16.22 32.27
C HIS A 1074 -25.29 15.83 30.83
N VAL A 1075 -25.46 14.53 30.54
CA VAL A 1075 -25.92 14.06 29.22
C VAL A 1075 -27.37 14.45 29.01
N ARG A 1076 -27.59 15.30 28.00
CA ARG A 1076 -28.87 15.90 27.62
C ARG A 1076 -29.70 14.99 26.70
N GLY A 1077 -29.06 14.06 26.01
CA GLY A 1077 -29.66 13.15 25.04
C GLY A 1077 -28.61 12.42 24.21
N LEU A 1078 -29.06 11.61 23.26
CA LEU A 1078 -28.21 10.72 22.45
C LEU A 1078 -27.13 11.45 21.65
N ASP A 1079 -27.45 12.60 21.03
CA ASP A 1079 -26.47 13.33 20.23
C ASP A 1079 -25.33 13.92 21.09
N HIS A 1080 -25.66 14.41 22.30
CA HIS A 1080 -24.67 14.87 23.27
C HIS A 1080 -23.76 13.71 23.71
N TRP A 1081 -24.34 12.53 23.94
CA TRP A 1081 -23.58 11.32 24.25
C TRP A 1081 -22.64 10.92 23.10
N GLN A 1082 -23.14 10.85 21.87
CA GLN A 1082 -22.34 10.47 20.70
C GLN A 1082 -21.17 11.43 20.46
N ALA A 1083 -21.36 12.74 20.68
CA ALA A 1083 -20.29 13.72 20.61
C ALA A 1083 -19.24 13.48 21.71
N LEU A 1084 -19.67 13.29 22.96
CA LEU A 1084 -18.77 12.99 24.07
C LEU A 1084 -17.97 11.69 23.83
N GLU A 1085 -18.65 10.64 23.37
CA GLU A 1085 -18.10 9.31 23.08
C GLU A 1085 -17.03 9.39 21.99
N SER A 1086 -17.36 9.98 20.84
CA SER A 1086 -16.46 10.06 19.67
C SER A 1086 -15.33 11.09 19.80
N GLN A 1087 -15.56 12.24 20.46
CA GLN A 1087 -14.58 13.33 20.50
C GLN A 1087 -13.69 13.32 21.74
N ARG A 1088 -14.13 12.71 22.85
CA ARG A 1088 -13.39 12.74 24.12
C ARG A 1088 -13.09 11.36 24.69
N ILE A 1089 -14.04 10.45 24.69
CA ILE A 1089 -13.89 9.14 25.34
C ILE A 1089 -13.02 8.21 24.50
N LEU A 1090 -13.46 7.86 23.29
CA LEU A 1090 -12.78 6.90 22.42
C LEU A 1090 -11.36 7.32 22.04
N PRO A 1091 -11.08 8.56 21.58
CA PRO A 1091 -9.72 8.95 21.20
C PRO A 1091 -8.74 8.85 22.37
N ARG A 1092 -9.13 9.33 23.56
CA ARG A 1092 -8.29 9.26 24.76
C ARG A 1092 -8.06 7.81 25.20
N LEU A 1093 -9.10 6.98 25.17
CA LEU A 1093 -9.00 5.57 25.53
C LEU A 1093 -8.06 4.83 24.56
N LEU A 1094 -8.25 4.99 23.26
CA LEU A 1094 -7.43 4.34 22.23
C LEU A 1094 -5.97 4.80 22.31
N GLN A 1095 -5.73 6.10 22.47
CA GLN A 1095 -4.38 6.64 22.62
C GLN A 1095 -3.66 6.03 23.84
N VAL A 1096 -4.31 5.99 25.00
CA VAL A 1096 -3.71 5.43 26.23
C VAL A 1096 -3.45 3.93 26.07
N VAL A 1097 -4.41 3.19 25.51
CA VAL A 1097 -4.25 1.75 25.26
C VAL A 1097 -3.10 1.48 24.29
N GLN A 1098 -3.01 2.24 23.19
CA GLN A 1098 -1.96 2.08 22.19
C GLN A 1098 -0.57 2.37 22.77
N VAL A 1099 -0.42 3.42 23.57
CA VAL A 1099 0.85 3.75 24.23
C VAL A 1099 1.27 2.66 25.21
N LEU A 1100 0.34 2.12 26.00
CA LEU A 1100 0.64 1.04 26.95
C LEU A 1100 0.91 -0.29 26.25
N ASP A 1101 0.22 -0.59 25.14
CA ASP A 1101 0.47 -1.76 24.31
C ASP A 1101 1.87 -1.74 23.69
N GLN A 1102 2.35 -0.57 23.29
CA GLN A 1102 3.70 -0.41 22.71
C GLN A 1102 4.80 -0.30 23.77
N GLY A 1103 4.47 0.24 24.95
CA GLY A 1103 5.46 0.58 25.98
C GLY A 1103 5.70 -0.49 27.05
N LEU A 1104 4.74 -1.39 27.30
CA LEU A 1104 4.83 -2.39 28.38
C LEU A 1104 5.28 -3.76 27.84
N THR A 1105 6.43 -4.23 28.31
CA THR A 1105 7.01 -5.53 27.95
C THR A 1105 7.28 -6.41 29.18
N GLY A 1106 7.48 -7.71 28.98
CA GLY A 1106 7.71 -8.68 30.06
C GLY A 1106 6.50 -8.85 30.99
N ARG A 1107 6.76 -9.20 32.27
CA ARG A 1107 5.73 -9.57 33.26
C ARG A 1107 4.67 -8.49 33.52
N ILE A 1108 5.04 -7.22 33.39
CA ILE A 1108 4.09 -6.11 33.53
C ILE A 1108 3.21 -5.98 32.29
N GLY A 1109 3.75 -6.26 31.10
CA GLY A 1109 2.99 -6.34 29.85
C GLY A 1109 1.94 -7.45 29.88
N GLU A 1110 2.30 -8.64 30.38
CA GLU A 1110 1.32 -9.74 30.59
C GLU A 1110 0.20 -9.34 31.57
N THR A 1111 0.56 -8.70 32.69
CA THR A 1111 -0.41 -8.22 33.68
C THR A 1111 -1.35 -7.16 33.08
N TRP A 1112 -0.81 -6.28 32.25
CA TRP A 1112 -1.57 -5.30 31.47
C TRP A 1112 -2.56 -5.98 30.51
N GLN A 1113 -2.13 -6.95 29.70
CA GLN A 1113 -3.03 -7.62 28.74
C GLN A 1113 -4.14 -8.42 29.44
N ALA A 1114 -3.82 -9.13 30.53
CA ALA A 1114 -4.80 -9.87 31.33
C ALA A 1114 -5.81 -8.95 32.05
N TRP A 1115 -5.40 -7.74 32.41
CA TRP A 1115 -6.31 -6.73 32.95
C TRP A 1115 -7.17 -6.09 31.84
N ARG A 1116 -6.56 -5.67 30.74
CA ARG A 1116 -7.21 -5.01 29.61
C ARG A 1116 -8.31 -5.88 28.99
N SER A 1117 -8.04 -7.17 28.79
CA SER A 1117 -9.01 -8.13 28.24
C SER A 1117 -10.26 -8.30 29.11
N ARG A 1118 -10.18 -8.04 30.41
CA ARG A 1118 -11.34 -7.97 31.32
C ARG A 1118 -11.95 -6.57 31.36
N TYR A 1119 -11.14 -5.52 31.31
CA TYR A 1119 -11.60 -4.14 31.45
C TYR A 1119 -12.38 -3.62 30.24
N LEU A 1120 -11.87 -3.80 29.02
CA LEU A 1120 -12.49 -3.23 27.83
C LEU A 1120 -13.92 -3.74 27.57
N PRO A 1121 -14.24 -5.05 27.73
CA PRO A 1121 -15.61 -5.52 27.60
C PRO A 1121 -16.56 -4.90 28.64
N GLU A 1122 -16.11 -4.73 29.89
CA GLU A 1122 -16.94 -4.15 30.95
C GLU A 1122 -17.14 -2.64 30.78
N LEU A 1123 -16.11 -1.93 30.32
CA LEU A 1123 -16.23 -0.52 29.93
C LEU A 1123 -17.17 -0.35 28.73
N HIS A 1124 -17.09 -1.25 27.75
CA HIS A 1124 -17.98 -1.24 26.59
C HIS A 1124 -19.45 -1.42 27.00
N LYS A 1125 -19.75 -2.37 27.90
CA LYS A 1125 -21.10 -2.53 28.47
C LYS A 1125 -21.59 -1.26 29.18
N LEU A 1126 -20.72 -0.61 29.95
CA LEU A 1126 -21.04 0.65 30.63
C LEU A 1126 -21.38 1.76 29.62
N LEU A 1127 -20.55 1.94 28.60
CA LEU A 1127 -20.77 2.94 27.54
C LEU A 1127 -22.07 2.65 26.78
N ALA A 1128 -22.38 1.38 26.50
CA ALA A 1128 -23.61 0.97 25.83
C ALA A 1128 -24.87 1.29 26.66
N GLU A 1129 -24.84 1.06 27.98
CA GLU A 1129 -25.96 1.40 28.86
C GLU A 1129 -26.14 2.93 28.98
N LEU A 1130 -25.06 3.69 29.12
CA LEU A 1130 -25.13 5.16 29.11
C LEU A 1130 -25.69 5.70 27.80
N ARG A 1131 -25.30 5.11 26.66
CA ARG A 1131 -25.88 5.42 25.35
C ARG A 1131 -27.37 5.11 25.30
N ARG A 1132 -27.82 3.99 25.89
CA ARG A 1132 -29.23 3.61 25.97
C ARG A 1132 -30.01 4.63 26.80
N GLN A 1133 -29.53 5.01 27.99
CA GLN A 1133 -30.19 6.04 28.81
C GLN A 1133 -30.28 7.39 28.09
N ALA A 1134 -29.22 7.77 27.37
CA ALA A 1134 -29.23 8.95 26.51
C ALA A 1134 -30.26 8.84 25.37
N ALA A 1135 -30.42 7.65 24.77
CA ALA A 1135 -31.45 7.37 23.77
C ALA A 1135 -32.86 7.46 24.34
N VAL A 1136 -33.10 6.97 25.57
CA VAL A 1136 -34.40 7.09 26.26
C VAL A 1136 -34.75 8.56 26.52
N LYS A 1137 -33.80 9.38 27.02
CA LYS A 1137 -34.00 10.83 27.18
C LYS A 1137 -34.39 11.50 25.85
N SER A 1138 -33.74 11.13 24.75
CA SER A 1138 -34.09 11.63 23.42
C SER A 1138 -35.44 11.11 22.90
N GLN A 1139 -35.84 9.89 23.27
CA GLN A 1139 -37.17 9.35 22.95
C GLN A 1139 -38.28 10.15 23.62
N GLU A 1140 -38.12 10.50 24.90
CA GLU A 1140 -39.11 11.32 25.62
C GLU A 1140 -39.28 12.70 24.98
N ALA A 1141 -38.15 13.36 24.66
CA ALA A 1141 -38.17 14.65 23.96
C ALA A 1141 -38.83 14.56 22.58
N THR A 1142 -38.49 13.53 21.79
CA THR A 1142 -39.06 13.35 20.43
C THR A 1142 -40.54 12.95 20.46
N ALA A 1143 -40.98 12.18 21.45
CA ALA A 1143 -42.39 11.86 21.66
C ALA A 1143 -43.22 13.12 21.98
N GLY A 1144 -42.70 14.02 22.83
CA GLY A 1144 -43.34 15.30 23.13
C GLY A 1144 -43.54 16.16 21.88
N ILE A 1145 -42.54 16.23 21.01
CA ILE A 1145 -42.62 16.96 19.73
C ILE A 1145 -43.64 16.28 18.80
N ALA A 1146 -43.60 14.95 18.69
CA ALA A 1146 -44.55 14.21 17.84
C ALA A 1146 -46.00 14.47 18.26
N ALA A 1147 -46.29 14.47 19.57
CA ALA A 1147 -47.60 14.77 20.12
C ALA A 1147 -48.02 16.23 19.87
N ALA A 1148 -47.09 17.18 19.90
CA ALA A 1148 -47.36 18.57 19.58
C ALA A 1148 -47.66 18.79 18.08
N LEU A 1149 -47.14 17.93 17.20
CA LEU A 1149 -47.41 17.98 15.76
C LEU A 1149 -48.75 17.34 15.37
N ASP A 1150 -49.25 16.34 16.11
CA ASP A 1150 -50.46 15.60 15.76
C ASP A 1150 -51.71 16.46 15.48
N PRO A 1151 -51.98 17.56 16.21
CA PRO A 1151 -53.09 18.46 15.90
C PRO A 1151 -52.95 19.17 14.54
N LEU A 1152 -51.73 19.34 14.03
CA LEU A 1152 -51.44 20.01 12.75
C LEU A 1152 -51.54 19.05 11.55
N LEU A 1153 -51.55 17.74 11.80
CA LEU A 1153 -51.54 16.70 10.77
C LEU A 1153 -52.94 16.15 10.45
N PRO A 1154 -53.20 15.75 9.19
CA PRO A 1154 -54.35 14.92 8.84
C PRO A 1154 -54.33 13.61 9.63
N ALA A 1155 -55.51 13.09 9.98
CA ALA A 1155 -55.64 11.88 10.82
C ALA A 1155 -54.83 10.69 10.28
N ALA A 1156 -54.76 10.52 8.95
CA ALA A 1156 -54.01 9.44 8.30
C ALA A 1156 -52.47 9.52 8.50
N ARG A 1157 -51.94 10.67 8.91
CA ARG A 1157 -50.49 10.90 9.09
C ARG A 1157 -50.04 10.97 10.56
N ARG A 1158 -50.98 10.95 11.51
CA ARG A 1158 -50.67 11.01 12.95
C ARG A 1158 -49.93 9.79 13.48
N GLU A 1159 -50.03 8.65 12.79
CA GLU A 1159 -49.30 7.43 13.13
C GLU A 1159 -47.94 7.31 12.42
N GLU A 1160 -47.54 8.32 11.61
CA GLU A 1160 -46.24 8.30 10.92
C GLU A 1160 -45.07 8.58 11.88
N SER A 1161 -43.84 8.24 11.46
CA SER A 1161 -42.63 8.55 12.25
C SER A 1161 -42.46 10.06 12.44
N LEU A 1162 -41.76 10.48 13.51
CA LEU A 1162 -41.51 11.91 13.77
C LEU A 1162 -40.86 12.60 12.57
N SER A 1163 -39.93 11.93 11.88
CA SER A 1163 -39.29 12.48 10.68
C SER A 1163 -40.28 12.77 9.55
N ARG A 1164 -41.30 11.94 9.37
CA ARG A 1164 -42.36 12.17 8.38
C ARG A 1164 -43.30 13.29 8.83
N LYS A 1165 -43.66 13.32 10.11
CA LYS A 1165 -44.45 14.41 10.72
C LYS A 1165 -43.75 15.75 10.52
N ALA A 1166 -42.46 15.82 10.84
CA ALA A 1166 -41.64 17.03 10.79
C ALA A 1166 -41.33 17.51 9.36
N LEU A 1167 -41.29 16.61 8.37
CA LEU A 1167 -41.14 16.99 6.95
C LEU A 1167 -42.47 17.38 6.29
N TRP A 1168 -43.61 16.98 6.88
CA TRP A 1168 -44.92 17.33 6.37
C TRP A 1168 -45.34 18.74 6.78
N VAL A 1169 -45.10 19.09 8.04
CA VAL A 1169 -45.26 20.45 8.59
C VAL A 1169 -44.18 21.34 8.03
#